data_AF-A0A1J4J5S8-F1
#
_entry.id   AF-A0A1J4J5S8-F1
#
_cell.length_a   1.000
_cell.length_b   1.000
_cell.length_c   1.000
_cell.angle_alpha   90.00
_cell.angle_beta   90.00
_cell.angle_gamma   90.00
#
_symmetry.space_group_name_H-M   'P 1'
#
loop_
_entity.id
_entity.type
_entity.pdbx_description
1 polymer ?
#
loop_
_entity_poly.entity_id
_entity_poly.type
_entity_poly.pdbx_seq_one_letter_code
_entity_poly.pdbx_strand_id
1 'polypeptide(L)'
;MNENQLENILLSTLHSSNEIRIQAENSIEIMRNNLQEYFTNIYDLLSTTSNQVAFNMGLALILHEIRSDNFWANRRNDTIIFKFLELIKQFIILRKINEETLPSCNIVNIILQGFYQKSQFSVKNHIIDFLLIFCQEFPHLLHVFVDCLSNIFLECDCYLPLNHFLSLFSSPITSSHDFTSKFKLLISFARTFFSNKNIHLCNNELGINIDTLNEIFLNYFNNIPADCLNSILSFFSENLQKISRLVEIHLQTFFQFFSKCFSINDETTRALTTDCLVSIVTTFPNSDDIVLFSLSEIMKIIEMDENFLQLGRNGISLISQNASPFLFLNKLENIHKTNNFHYSYLIALAEIDSNLSIYMIEHTTQYFMEIQTLVNEGVFRNKFASFLAIINLCNILAPSFQEDNFNGLFGILSNHLYQETNFELLILILEGLTGFLNCVSINENSQSISMLFEFLMNLLLKCKNVVIQSTIIKVMNSFVQALSQSFLLYFPSLLKILFQLVETNRLDLTISIIRLCDIVVTHLGKFIQSREELLPLFHISLELRNKVENESYIEYISHAIISFIHFFDDTISNDVIQIIPVYFGIASKEIEITHFPDNHQIEYIPGFVRASTNDFVKRSTIREISFALMTINTIISLLKRNYQQFVPVTIEIVSKWIRYPILINEVRYPSWLILNKLMLFCDINADIVPILFIENSINLLLMDKIIPFIKNAIQIGMVRNSLKIDCFIKILEIVLQSLQNKINSAECAIITETNFIKFGLKNIPQVTSSFFNNIIKPVIPELIQHENGLEFVLKVAPTYIIISHDNSFLGDLIFIMNESLNDIESSNAQIAMKAIGKLCKENLYSQDFYLLEYEKMVSILNNKNSFENDSLILLNETIISFTKLIQSHHDLFDMNISIKLLFDSVGMLISHKKSQIVNDFIATLLVNKTSEVLEVIGVSSLIKIVLSQINRESVSQKSNEIFKQFLIQFFTKGNPVPQELGLTEREVNKLQSILGNQQ
;
A
#
# COMPACT_ATOMS: atom_id res chain seq x y z
N MET A 1 -15.23 7.58 55.67
CA MET A 1 -16.52 7.89 56.32
C MET A 1 -17.53 8.16 55.22
N ASN A 2 -18.67 7.47 55.22
CA ASN A 2 -19.79 7.80 54.32
C ASN A 2 -20.54 9.04 54.88
N GLU A 3 -21.20 9.83 54.03
CA GLU A 3 -21.95 11.06 54.37
C GLU A 3 -22.77 10.91 55.67
N ASN A 4 -23.53 9.82 55.78
CA ASN A 4 -24.37 9.52 56.94
C ASN A 4 -23.59 9.39 58.26
N GLN A 5 -22.30 9.06 58.24
CA GLN A 5 -21.49 8.93 59.46
C GLN A 5 -20.87 10.26 59.92
N LEU A 6 -20.51 11.15 58.99
CA LEU A 6 -20.06 12.51 59.31
C LEU A 6 -21.23 13.35 59.81
N GLU A 7 -22.38 13.18 59.16
CA GLU A 7 -23.64 13.82 59.52
C GLU A 7 -24.14 13.36 60.90
N ASN A 8 -24.07 12.05 61.22
CA ASN A 8 -24.44 11.55 62.55
C ASN A 8 -23.52 12.02 63.68
N ILE A 9 -22.23 12.22 63.41
CA ILE A 9 -21.29 12.77 64.41
C ILE A 9 -21.55 14.26 64.64
N LEU A 10 -21.83 15.03 63.58
CA LEU A 10 -22.26 16.43 63.66
C LEU A 10 -23.63 16.60 64.35
N LEU A 11 -24.57 15.68 64.09
CA LEU A 11 -25.88 15.66 64.74
C LEU A 11 -25.80 15.28 66.23
N SER A 12 -24.86 14.39 66.61
CA SER A 12 -24.67 13.98 68.01
C SER A 12 -24.08 15.07 68.91
N THR A 13 -23.42 16.08 68.32
CA THR A 13 -22.82 17.20 69.07
C THR A 13 -23.78 18.40 69.24
N LEU A 14 -24.94 18.41 68.57
CA LEU A 14 -25.92 19.51 68.55
C LEU A 14 -27.21 19.21 69.36
N HIS A 15 -27.11 18.41 70.42
CA HIS A 15 -28.24 17.79 71.11
C HIS A 15 -29.19 18.68 71.96
N SER A 16 -29.30 20.01 71.76
CA SER A 16 -30.13 20.84 72.66
C SER A 16 -31.33 21.60 72.07
N SER A 17 -31.63 21.58 70.76
CA SER A 17 -33.00 21.92 70.29
C SER A 17 -33.29 21.53 68.84
N ASN A 18 -34.47 20.93 68.60
CA ASN A 18 -34.97 20.57 67.25
C ASN A 18 -35.26 21.79 66.35
N GLU A 19 -35.45 22.98 66.91
CA GLU A 19 -35.69 24.21 66.15
C GLU A 19 -34.42 24.71 65.44
N ILE A 20 -33.24 24.56 66.06
CA ILE A 20 -31.95 24.93 65.45
C ILE A 20 -31.59 23.99 64.30
N ARG A 21 -31.98 22.70 64.40
CA ARG A 21 -31.73 21.70 63.35
C ARG A 21 -32.50 22.00 62.06
N ILE A 22 -33.79 22.30 62.17
CA ILE A 22 -34.65 22.64 61.02
C ILE A 22 -34.27 24.01 60.43
N GLN A 23 -33.82 24.96 61.27
CA GLN A 23 -33.26 26.23 60.77
C GLN A 23 -31.91 26.05 60.08
N ALA A 24 -31.03 25.17 60.56
CA ALA A 24 -29.73 24.90 59.94
C ALA A 24 -29.90 24.13 58.61
N GLU A 25 -30.76 23.11 58.55
CA GLU A 25 -31.06 22.36 57.33
C GLU A 25 -31.68 23.27 56.26
N ASN A 26 -32.66 24.11 56.61
CA ASN A 26 -33.23 25.10 55.68
C ASN A 26 -32.24 26.21 55.30
N SER A 27 -31.35 26.63 56.20
CA SER A 27 -30.33 27.64 55.89
C SER A 27 -29.24 27.09 54.99
N ILE A 28 -28.89 25.81 55.11
CA ILE A 28 -27.93 25.12 54.22
C ILE A 28 -28.53 24.92 52.82
N GLU A 29 -29.83 24.61 52.72
CA GLU A 29 -30.53 24.47 51.44
C GLU A 29 -30.77 25.83 50.74
N ILE A 30 -31.09 26.88 51.50
CA ILE A 30 -31.19 28.27 51.01
C ILE A 30 -29.81 28.83 50.64
N MET A 31 -28.75 28.53 51.41
CA MET A 31 -27.38 28.93 51.11
C MET A 31 -26.78 28.20 49.90
N ARG A 32 -27.16 26.94 49.64
CA ARG A 32 -26.77 26.22 48.41
C ARG A 32 -27.31 26.88 47.14
N ASN A 33 -28.49 27.50 47.21
CA ASN A 33 -29.07 28.26 46.09
C ASN A 33 -28.37 29.61 45.84
N ASN A 34 -27.56 30.09 46.80
CA ASN A 34 -26.76 31.31 46.72
C ASN A 34 -25.29 31.00 47.07
N LEU A 35 -24.69 30.07 46.31
CA LEU A 35 -23.30 29.59 46.46
C LEU A 35 -22.29 30.70 46.79
N GLN A 36 -22.41 31.89 46.19
CA GLN A 36 -21.51 33.03 46.44
C GLN A 36 -21.58 33.59 47.87
N GLU A 37 -22.77 33.65 48.45
CA GLU A 37 -23.02 34.14 49.81
C GLU A 37 -22.58 33.09 50.83
N TYR A 38 -22.85 31.82 50.56
CA TYR A 38 -22.36 30.68 51.35
C TYR A 38 -20.83 30.65 51.46
N PHE A 39 -20.13 30.74 50.32
CA PHE A 39 -18.66 30.74 50.32
C PHE A 39 -18.07 32.00 50.97
N THR A 40 -18.70 33.16 50.81
CA THR A 40 -18.24 34.40 51.47
C THR A 40 -18.42 34.32 52.98
N ASN A 41 -19.54 33.76 53.47
CA ASN A 41 -19.77 33.57 54.90
C ASN A 41 -18.82 32.54 55.52
N ILE A 42 -18.56 31.43 54.82
CA ILE A 42 -17.54 30.46 55.26
C ILE A 42 -16.14 31.09 55.24
N TYR A 43 -15.82 31.91 54.23
CA TYR A 43 -14.56 32.67 54.15
C TYR A 43 -14.40 33.60 55.35
N ASP A 44 -15.42 34.40 55.68
CA ASP A 44 -15.39 35.34 56.81
C ASP A 44 -15.28 34.60 58.15
N LEU A 45 -15.95 33.44 58.27
CA LEU A 45 -15.86 32.57 59.44
C LEU A 45 -14.47 31.93 59.59
N LEU A 46 -13.90 31.43 58.49
CA LEU A 46 -12.59 30.78 58.49
C LEU A 46 -11.45 31.79 58.72
N SER A 47 -11.54 32.98 58.13
CA SER A 47 -10.51 34.02 58.27
C SER A 47 -10.41 34.57 59.70
N THR A 48 -11.48 34.45 60.49
CA THR A 48 -11.55 34.95 61.87
C THR A 48 -11.45 33.86 62.94
N THR A 49 -11.62 32.57 62.61
CA THR A 49 -11.62 31.49 63.60
C THR A 49 -10.21 31.10 64.08
N SER A 50 -10.05 30.95 65.40
CA SER A 50 -8.88 30.38 66.06
C SER A 50 -9.06 28.90 66.41
N ASN A 51 -10.24 28.31 66.17
CA ASN A 51 -10.55 26.92 66.49
C ASN A 51 -10.17 25.99 65.33
N GLN A 52 -9.16 25.13 65.54
CA GLN A 52 -8.64 24.20 64.53
C GLN A 52 -9.68 23.21 63.99
N VAL A 53 -10.64 22.79 64.82
CA VAL A 53 -11.69 21.84 64.40
C VAL A 53 -12.69 22.52 63.48
N ALA A 54 -13.13 23.73 63.85
CA ALA A 54 -14.01 24.54 63.00
C ALA A 54 -13.32 24.91 61.67
N PHE A 55 -12.02 25.19 61.73
CA PHE A 55 -11.18 25.42 60.56
C PHE A 55 -11.13 24.19 59.64
N ASN A 56 -10.79 23.01 60.17
CA ASN A 56 -10.70 21.78 59.38
C ASN A 56 -12.05 21.37 58.78
N MET A 57 -13.16 21.57 59.52
CA MET A 57 -14.52 21.30 59.02
C MET A 57 -14.92 22.27 57.90
N GLY A 58 -14.68 23.57 58.06
CA GLY A 58 -14.99 24.55 57.01
C GLY A 58 -14.13 24.37 55.76
N LEU A 59 -12.85 24.01 55.92
CA LEU A 59 -11.98 23.64 54.80
C LEU A 59 -12.47 22.38 54.08
N ALA A 60 -12.88 21.34 54.81
CA ALA A 60 -13.41 20.10 54.23
C ALA A 60 -14.73 20.32 53.44
N LEU A 61 -15.61 21.18 53.93
CA LEU A 61 -16.85 21.55 53.23
C LEU A 61 -16.57 22.29 51.91
N ILE A 62 -15.62 23.23 51.92
CA ILE A 62 -15.18 23.92 50.70
C ILE A 62 -14.62 22.91 49.68
N LEU A 63 -13.79 21.98 50.12
CA LEU A 63 -13.18 20.98 49.24
C LEU A 63 -14.16 19.96 48.67
N HIS A 64 -15.20 19.64 49.44
CA HIS A 64 -16.30 18.80 48.99
C HIS A 64 -17.07 19.48 47.85
N GLU A 65 -17.37 20.78 47.99
CA GLU A 65 -18.07 21.54 46.94
C GLU A 65 -17.22 21.72 45.68
N ILE A 66 -15.90 21.92 45.83
CA ILE A 66 -14.94 21.98 44.70
C ILE A 66 -14.89 20.67 43.92
N ARG A 67 -15.18 19.52 44.54
CA ARG A 67 -15.29 18.23 43.86
C ARG A 67 -16.60 18.04 43.09
N SER A 68 -17.60 18.90 43.32
CA SER A 68 -18.89 18.78 42.63
C SER A 68 -18.85 19.37 41.22
N ASP A 69 -19.43 18.67 40.25
CA ASP A 69 -19.54 19.13 38.86
C ASP A 69 -20.32 20.46 38.73
N ASN A 70 -21.20 20.75 39.70
CA ASN A 70 -22.07 21.92 39.73
C ASN A 70 -21.32 23.21 40.09
N PHE A 71 -20.26 23.13 40.90
CA PHE A 71 -19.48 24.30 41.29
C PHE A 71 -18.78 24.95 40.08
N TRP A 72 -18.28 24.13 39.15
CA TRP A 72 -17.52 24.60 37.98
C TRP A 72 -18.37 24.96 36.76
N ALA A 73 -19.68 24.64 36.75
CA ALA A 73 -20.57 24.89 35.62
C ALA A 73 -21.03 26.35 35.46
N ASN A 74 -20.79 27.22 36.45
CA ASN A 74 -21.40 28.55 36.55
C ASN A 74 -20.37 29.69 36.40
N ARG A 75 -20.42 30.46 35.31
CA ARG A 75 -19.49 31.57 35.00
C ARG A 75 -19.44 32.71 36.05
N ARG A 76 -20.40 32.76 36.99
CA ARG A 76 -20.43 33.76 38.08
C ARG A 76 -19.49 33.42 39.24
N ASN A 77 -18.80 32.28 39.21
CA ASN A 77 -17.97 31.78 40.31
C ASN A 77 -16.50 32.25 40.26
N ASP A 78 -16.07 33.00 39.24
CA ASP A 78 -14.69 33.52 39.13
C ASP A 78 -14.25 34.34 40.35
N THR A 79 -15.15 35.15 40.92
CA THR A 79 -14.88 35.95 42.12
C THR A 79 -14.78 35.09 43.39
N ILE A 80 -15.50 33.96 43.43
CA ILE A 80 -15.45 33.00 44.53
C ILE A 80 -14.13 32.23 44.48
N ILE A 81 -13.73 31.78 43.29
CA ILE A 81 -12.42 31.17 43.06
C ILE A 81 -11.33 32.14 43.49
N PHE A 82 -11.37 33.41 43.06
CA PHE A 82 -10.38 34.41 43.47
C PHE A 82 -10.31 34.60 45.00
N LYS A 83 -11.45 34.79 45.66
CA LYS A 83 -11.50 34.91 47.13
C LYS A 83 -10.98 33.65 47.84
N PHE A 84 -11.28 32.48 47.29
CA PHE A 84 -10.80 31.21 47.81
C PHE A 84 -9.29 31.03 47.63
N LEU A 85 -8.74 31.40 46.47
CA LEU A 85 -7.28 31.40 46.24
C LEU A 85 -6.56 32.37 47.20
N GLU A 86 -7.11 33.56 47.43
CA GLU A 86 -6.59 34.50 48.44
C GLU A 86 -6.75 33.98 49.87
N LEU A 87 -7.85 33.29 50.19
CA LEU A 87 -8.06 32.64 51.49
C LEU A 87 -6.96 31.61 51.77
N ILE A 88 -6.73 30.70 50.82
CA ILE A 88 -5.71 29.66 50.96
C ILE A 88 -4.34 30.29 51.10
N LYS A 89 -4.00 31.27 50.25
CA LYS A 89 -2.75 32.03 50.31
C LYS A 89 -2.53 32.68 51.67
N GLN A 90 -3.55 33.32 52.25
CA GLN A 90 -3.47 33.89 53.60
C GLN A 90 -3.29 32.82 54.68
N PHE A 91 -3.95 31.66 54.57
CA PHE A 91 -3.79 30.58 55.55
C PHE A 91 -2.41 29.94 55.57
N ILE A 92 -1.76 29.89 54.41
CA ILE A 92 -0.40 29.43 54.25
C ILE A 92 0.58 30.41 54.87
N ILE A 93 0.44 31.70 54.54
CA ILE A 93 1.26 32.79 55.10
C ILE A 93 1.13 32.84 56.63
N LEU A 94 -0.06 32.52 57.17
CA LEU A 94 -0.33 32.46 58.60
C LEU A 94 0.15 31.15 59.28
N ARG A 95 0.80 30.23 58.56
CA ARG A 95 1.33 28.93 59.06
C ARG A 95 0.32 28.07 59.85
N LYS A 96 -0.99 28.19 59.59
CA LYS A 96 -2.02 27.38 60.28
C LYS A 96 -2.16 25.95 59.73
N ILE A 97 -1.51 25.65 58.61
CA ILE A 97 -1.41 24.31 58.04
C ILE A 97 0.03 23.82 58.29
N ASN A 98 0.22 22.91 59.24
CA ASN A 98 1.54 22.38 59.58
C ASN A 98 2.05 21.42 58.48
N GLU A 99 3.38 21.29 58.37
CA GLU A 99 4.07 20.38 57.42
C GLU A 99 3.57 18.92 57.52
N GLU A 100 3.10 18.47 58.69
CA GLU A 100 2.57 17.10 58.89
C GLU A 100 1.15 16.90 58.30
N THR A 101 0.37 17.96 58.10
CA THR A 101 -1.00 17.90 57.57
C THR A 101 -1.09 17.98 56.04
N LEU A 102 -0.03 18.43 55.35
CA LEU A 102 -0.02 18.60 53.90
C LEU A 102 0.01 17.26 53.11
N PRO A 103 0.83 16.25 53.49
CA PRO A 103 0.91 14.99 52.75
C PRO A 103 -0.35 14.11 52.91
N SER A 104 -1.04 14.22 54.05
CA SER A 104 -2.27 13.46 54.34
C SER A 104 -3.51 14.08 53.70
N CYS A 105 -3.40 15.30 53.21
CA CYS A 105 -4.46 16.05 52.59
C CYS A 105 -4.27 16.09 51.08
N ASN A 106 -4.97 15.21 50.38
CA ASN A 106 -5.26 15.26 48.93
C ASN A 106 -5.84 16.61 48.46
N ILE A 107 -5.90 17.65 49.29
CA ILE A 107 -6.48 18.99 49.10
C ILE A 107 -5.89 19.68 47.87
N VAL A 108 -4.56 19.73 47.77
CA VAL A 108 -3.87 20.34 46.62
C VAL A 108 -4.21 19.57 45.35
N ASN A 109 -4.19 18.24 45.41
CA ASN A 109 -4.53 17.37 44.27
C ASN A 109 -6.01 17.48 43.86
N ILE A 110 -6.93 17.68 44.81
CA ILE A 110 -8.37 17.90 44.60
C ILE A 110 -8.62 19.24 43.91
N ILE A 111 -7.95 20.30 44.38
CA ILE A 111 -8.03 21.63 43.77
C ILE A 111 -7.49 21.57 42.34
N LEU A 112 -6.37 20.90 42.13
CA LEU A 112 -5.75 20.71 40.82
C LEU A 112 -6.58 19.83 39.88
N GLN A 113 -7.23 18.75 40.37
CA GLN A 113 -8.18 17.93 39.59
C GLN A 113 -9.45 18.71 39.21
N GLY A 114 -9.93 19.60 40.08
CA GLY A 114 -11.04 20.51 39.77
C GLY A 114 -10.67 21.50 38.66
N PHE A 115 -9.44 22.00 38.65
CA PHE A 115 -8.92 22.80 37.54
C PHE A 115 -8.70 21.99 36.25
N TYR A 116 -8.30 20.71 36.36
CA TYR A 116 -8.06 19.79 35.24
C TYR A 116 -9.33 19.45 34.43
N GLN A 117 -10.49 19.26 35.07
CA GLN A 117 -11.69 18.74 34.40
C GLN A 117 -12.48 19.77 33.54
N LYS A 118 -12.10 21.06 33.51
CA LYS A 118 -12.89 22.12 32.84
C LYS A 118 -11.99 23.17 32.15
N SER A 119 -11.69 22.98 30.87
CA SER A 119 -10.76 23.82 30.06
C SER A 119 -11.23 25.24 29.68
N GLN A 120 -12.32 25.76 30.26
CA GLN A 120 -12.97 27.03 29.84
C GLN A 120 -13.00 28.13 30.92
N PHE A 121 -11.90 28.39 31.62
CA PHE A 121 -11.84 29.50 32.58
C PHE A 121 -11.44 30.85 31.95
N SER A 122 -12.08 31.94 32.38
CA SER A 122 -11.66 33.34 32.17
C SER A 122 -10.53 33.79 33.10
N VAL A 123 -10.27 33.03 34.18
CA VAL A 123 -9.39 33.40 35.31
C VAL A 123 -7.99 32.76 35.23
N LYS A 124 -7.52 32.46 34.00
CA LYS A 124 -6.30 31.67 33.74
C LYS A 124 -5.04 32.25 34.40
N ASN A 125 -4.88 33.57 34.39
CA ASN A 125 -3.70 34.23 34.95
C ASN A 125 -3.65 34.18 36.48
N HIS A 126 -4.78 34.24 37.18
CA HIS A 126 -4.77 34.18 38.65
C HIS A 126 -4.53 32.76 39.19
N ILE A 127 -4.97 31.73 38.47
CA ILE A 127 -4.65 30.33 38.79
C ILE A 127 -3.14 30.12 38.65
N ILE A 128 -2.56 30.65 37.59
CA ILE A 128 -1.11 30.65 37.35
C ILE A 128 -0.35 31.39 38.47
N ASP A 129 -0.75 32.63 38.80
CA ASP A 129 -0.11 33.42 39.86
C ASP A 129 -0.20 32.72 41.21
N PHE A 130 -1.34 32.09 41.49
CA PHE A 130 -1.55 31.29 42.70
C PHE A 130 -0.61 30.08 42.75
N LEU A 131 -0.48 29.33 41.65
CA LEU A 131 0.41 28.18 41.56
C LEU A 131 1.89 28.60 41.69
N LEU A 132 2.28 29.75 41.13
CA LEU A 132 3.62 30.31 41.27
C LEU A 132 3.96 30.69 42.72
N ILE A 133 3.03 31.34 43.43
CA ILE A 133 3.18 31.68 44.85
C ILE A 133 3.30 30.39 45.68
N PHE A 134 2.49 29.38 45.38
CA PHE A 134 2.54 28.08 46.05
C PHE A 134 3.88 27.35 45.84
N CYS A 135 4.43 27.39 44.63
CA CYS A 135 5.75 26.82 44.35
C CYS A 135 6.86 27.50 45.18
N GLN A 136 6.73 28.80 45.45
CA GLN A 136 7.70 29.55 46.27
C GLN A 136 7.58 29.21 47.76
N GLU A 137 6.35 29.02 48.25
CA GLU A 137 6.08 28.72 49.67
C GLU A 137 6.26 27.23 50.02
N PHE A 138 6.07 26.31 49.07
CA PHE A 138 6.18 24.85 49.29
C PHE A 138 7.11 24.15 48.29
N PRO A 139 8.44 24.32 48.43
CA PRO A 139 9.41 23.73 47.50
C PRO A 139 9.39 22.19 47.42
N HIS A 140 8.91 21.50 48.46
CA HIS A 140 8.84 20.03 48.51
C HIS A 140 7.68 19.43 47.70
N LEU A 141 6.67 20.23 47.33
CA LEU A 141 5.55 19.82 46.48
C LEU A 141 5.73 20.22 45.01
N LEU A 142 6.91 20.72 44.67
CA LEU A 142 7.22 21.28 43.36
C LEU A 142 6.90 20.32 42.20
N HIS A 143 7.19 19.01 42.31
CA HIS A 143 6.83 18.01 41.29
C HIS A 143 5.32 18.00 40.99
N VAL A 144 4.45 17.98 42.02
CA VAL A 144 2.99 17.93 41.85
C VAL A 144 2.48 19.19 41.15
N PHE A 145 3.05 20.34 41.51
CA PHE A 145 2.70 21.62 40.89
C PHE A 145 3.19 21.71 39.45
N VAL A 146 4.42 21.27 39.17
CA VAL A 146 5.00 21.25 37.82
C VAL A 146 4.23 20.28 36.91
N ASP A 147 3.84 19.09 37.38
CA ASP A 147 3.03 18.15 36.61
C ASP A 147 1.64 18.73 36.29
N CYS A 148 0.97 19.36 37.27
CA CYS A 148 -0.34 19.96 37.03
C CYS A 148 -0.27 21.19 36.13
N LEU A 149 0.73 22.06 36.30
CA LEU A 149 0.98 23.18 35.39
C LEU A 149 1.25 22.67 33.98
N SER A 150 2.08 21.64 33.82
CA SER A 150 2.39 21.05 32.51
C SER A 150 1.13 20.52 31.82
N ASN A 151 0.26 19.80 32.55
CA ASN A 151 -0.99 19.30 31.98
C ASN A 151 -1.95 20.45 31.62
N ILE A 152 -2.08 21.47 32.47
CA ILE A 152 -2.89 22.66 32.18
C ILE A 152 -2.37 23.38 30.92
N PHE A 153 -1.06 23.53 30.76
CA PHE A 153 -0.46 24.16 29.57
C PHE A 153 -0.52 23.27 28.32
N LEU A 154 -0.50 21.94 28.45
CA LEU A 154 -0.72 21.02 27.33
C LEU A 154 -2.15 21.10 26.79
N GLU A 155 -3.14 21.37 27.64
CA GLU A 155 -4.56 21.39 27.27
C GLU A 155 -5.10 22.81 26.97
N CYS A 156 -4.46 23.88 27.45
CA CYS A 156 -4.93 25.25 27.31
C CYS A 156 -3.89 26.18 26.67
N ASP A 157 -4.29 26.95 25.64
CA ASP A 157 -3.48 28.06 25.09
C ASP A 157 -3.43 29.24 26.09
N CYS A 158 -2.57 29.15 27.12
CA CYS A 158 -2.39 30.19 28.15
C CYS A 158 -0.99 30.82 28.04
N TYR A 159 -0.89 32.14 28.20
CA TYR A 159 0.38 32.87 28.13
C TYR A 159 0.97 33.07 29.54
N LEU A 160 2.07 32.39 29.86
CA LEU A 160 2.86 32.63 31.08
C LEU A 160 4.01 33.60 30.75
N PRO A 161 4.38 34.58 31.59
CA PRO A 161 5.61 35.34 31.36
C PRO A 161 6.85 34.42 31.41
N LEU A 162 7.71 34.51 30.39
CA LEU A 162 8.90 33.66 30.20
C LEU A 162 9.80 33.55 31.45
N ASN A 163 9.95 34.62 32.22
CA ASN A 163 10.76 34.62 33.45
C ASN A 163 10.23 33.65 34.52
N HIS A 164 8.91 33.49 34.64
CA HIS A 164 8.31 32.55 35.58
C HIS A 164 8.53 31.11 35.12
N PHE A 165 8.41 30.86 33.81
CA PHE A 165 8.74 29.57 33.23
C PHE A 165 10.19 29.16 33.54
N LEU A 166 11.13 30.06 33.29
CA LEU A 166 12.55 29.80 33.53
C LEU A 166 12.85 29.62 35.02
N SER A 167 12.18 30.36 35.91
CA SER A 167 12.32 30.17 37.36
C SER A 167 11.83 28.79 37.82
N LEU A 168 10.71 28.30 37.26
CA LEU A 168 10.17 26.97 37.57
C LEU A 168 11.06 25.86 37.02
N PHE A 169 11.60 26.02 35.80
CA PHE A 169 12.48 25.04 35.20
C PHE A 169 13.85 24.97 35.91
N SER A 170 14.41 26.13 36.28
CA SER A 170 15.72 26.28 36.96
C SER A 170 15.71 25.97 38.46
N SER A 171 14.55 25.74 39.05
CA SER A 171 14.41 25.31 40.45
C SER A 171 15.23 24.04 40.77
N PRO A 172 15.69 23.83 42.02
CA PRO A 172 16.43 22.62 42.39
C PRO A 172 15.57 21.36 42.21
N ILE A 173 16.21 20.29 41.77
CA ILE A 173 15.53 19.01 41.50
C ILE A 173 15.57 18.14 42.74
N THR A 174 14.41 17.67 43.20
CA THR A 174 14.28 16.99 44.50
C THR A 174 13.95 15.49 44.38
N SER A 175 13.53 15.02 43.21
CA SER A 175 13.12 13.62 42.93
C SER A 175 13.26 13.24 41.44
N SER A 176 13.16 11.94 41.11
CA SER A 176 13.08 11.45 39.72
C SER A 176 11.81 11.93 39.00
N HIS A 177 10.68 11.98 39.71
CA HIS A 177 9.41 12.53 39.18
C HIS A 177 9.51 14.00 38.78
N ASP A 178 10.34 14.80 39.46
CA ASP A 178 10.59 16.20 39.09
C ASP A 178 11.18 16.33 37.67
N PHE A 179 12.05 15.40 37.24
CA PHE A 179 12.63 15.42 35.89
C PHE A 179 11.54 15.23 34.82
N THR A 180 10.77 14.15 34.88
CA THR A 180 9.70 13.90 33.91
C THR A 180 8.68 15.05 33.89
N SER A 181 8.33 15.61 35.06
CA SER A 181 7.41 16.75 35.17
C SER A 181 7.99 18.01 34.50
N LYS A 182 9.26 18.35 34.75
CA LYS A 182 9.94 19.48 34.09
C LYS A 182 10.08 19.28 32.60
N PHE A 183 10.24 18.05 32.14
CA PHE A 183 10.26 17.76 30.71
C PHE A 183 8.90 17.99 30.05
N LYS A 184 7.79 17.58 30.68
CA LYS A 184 6.44 17.94 30.20
C LYS A 184 6.23 19.46 30.16
N LEU A 185 6.76 20.16 31.16
CA LEU A 185 6.73 21.61 31.24
C LEU A 185 7.48 22.23 30.05
N LEU A 186 8.64 21.67 29.68
CA LEU A 186 9.40 22.05 28.49
C LEU A 186 8.62 21.88 27.18
N ILE A 187 7.91 20.76 27.01
CA ILE A 187 7.07 20.53 25.82
C ILE A 187 5.94 21.56 25.73
N SER A 188 5.32 21.86 26.87
CA SER A 188 4.24 22.85 26.96
C SER A 188 4.73 24.25 26.58
N PHE A 189 5.93 24.59 27.03
CA PHE A 189 6.62 25.81 26.64
C PHE A 189 6.93 25.86 25.16
N ALA A 190 7.47 24.77 24.62
CA ALA A 190 7.79 24.67 23.20
C ALA A 190 6.55 24.95 22.34
N ARG A 191 5.42 24.33 22.71
CA ARG A 191 4.13 24.54 22.03
C ARG A 191 3.65 25.98 22.15
N THR A 192 3.74 26.61 23.32
CA THR A 192 3.17 27.95 23.55
C THR A 192 4.00 29.07 22.92
N PHE A 193 5.33 28.94 22.96
CA PHE A 193 6.25 30.01 22.54
C PHE A 193 6.79 29.86 21.12
N PHE A 194 6.95 28.62 20.62
CA PHE A 194 7.50 28.38 19.29
C PHE A 194 6.45 27.99 18.24
N SER A 195 5.15 27.90 18.57
CA SER A 195 4.10 27.71 17.58
C SER A 195 3.75 29.03 16.83
N ASN A 196 4.33 29.17 15.64
CA ASN A 196 3.89 29.93 14.45
C ASN A 196 3.45 31.41 14.51
N LYS A 197 3.39 32.14 15.64
CA LYS A 197 3.04 33.58 15.60
C LYS A 197 3.90 34.55 16.41
N ASN A 198 4.74 34.11 17.34
CA ASN A 198 5.39 35.01 18.31
C ASN A 198 6.94 35.03 18.29
N ILE A 199 7.60 34.37 17.32
CA ILE A 199 9.08 34.29 17.31
C ILE A 199 9.75 35.67 17.18
N HIS A 200 9.14 36.62 16.46
CA HIS A 200 9.66 37.99 16.36
C HIS A 200 9.66 38.75 17.71
N LEU A 201 8.88 38.30 18.69
CA LEU A 201 8.82 38.90 20.03
C LEU A 201 9.93 38.38 20.96
N CYS A 202 10.42 37.15 20.77
CA CYS A 202 11.47 36.58 21.62
C CYS A 202 12.81 37.32 21.51
N ASN A 203 13.20 37.77 20.31
CA ASN A 203 14.50 38.42 20.12
C ASN A 203 14.50 39.93 20.38
N ASN A 204 13.35 40.61 20.27
CA ASN A 204 13.30 42.08 20.33
C ASN A 204 12.54 42.65 21.54
N GLU A 205 11.67 41.90 22.23
CA GLU A 205 10.85 42.44 23.33
C GLU A 205 11.08 41.76 24.70
N LEU A 206 11.68 40.56 24.76
CA LEU A 206 11.77 39.76 26.00
C LEU A 206 13.16 39.72 26.67
N GLY A 207 14.22 40.24 26.03
CA GLY A 207 15.53 40.46 26.65
C GLY A 207 16.30 39.22 27.14
N ILE A 208 15.86 38.01 26.80
CA ILE A 208 16.53 36.76 27.18
C ILE A 208 17.43 36.29 26.04
N ASN A 209 18.73 36.14 26.31
CA ASN A 209 19.70 35.63 25.36
C ASN A 209 19.46 34.12 25.12
N ILE A 210 19.47 33.69 23.85
CA ILE A 210 19.41 32.28 23.42
C ILE A 210 20.48 31.45 24.13
N ASP A 211 21.66 32.04 24.40
CA ASP A 211 22.74 31.37 25.13
C ASP A 211 22.34 30.98 26.57
N THR A 212 21.55 31.81 27.24
CA THR A 212 21.07 31.53 28.60
C THR A 212 20.07 30.38 28.61
N LEU A 213 19.22 30.27 27.57
CA LEU A 213 18.31 29.13 27.40
C LEU A 213 19.08 27.83 27.09
N ASN A 214 20.12 27.92 26.24
CA ASN A 214 21.02 26.81 25.96
C ASN A 214 21.69 26.28 27.23
N GLU A 215 22.23 27.15 28.08
CA GLU A 215 22.86 26.76 29.35
C GLU A 215 21.86 26.08 30.29
N ILE A 216 20.64 26.60 30.39
CA ILE A 216 19.58 26.04 31.23
C ILE A 216 19.19 24.63 30.75
N PHE A 217 18.94 24.46 29.45
CA PHE A 217 18.59 23.15 28.89
C PHE A 217 19.75 22.17 28.98
N LEU A 218 20.97 22.61 28.69
CA LEU A 218 22.16 21.78 28.79
C LEU A 218 22.38 21.30 30.23
N ASN A 219 22.26 22.19 31.22
CA ASN A 219 22.36 21.82 32.62
C ASN A 219 21.25 20.84 33.03
N TYR A 220 20.03 20.99 32.51
CA TYR A 220 18.95 20.04 32.76
C TYR A 220 19.25 18.65 32.18
N PHE A 221 19.53 18.54 30.87
CA PHE A 221 19.78 17.27 30.19
C PHE A 221 21.02 16.52 30.74
N ASN A 222 22.07 17.25 31.11
CA ASN A 222 23.27 16.67 31.69
C ASN A 222 23.03 16.04 33.07
N ASN A 223 22.01 16.48 33.80
CA ASN A 223 21.73 16.02 35.16
C ASN A 223 20.59 14.98 35.25
N ILE A 224 20.00 14.55 34.13
CA ILE A 224 18.95 13.53 34.13
C ILE A 224 19.49 12.18 34.68
N PRO A 225 18.84 11.59 35.71
CA PRO A 225 19.14 10.27 36.26
C PRO A 225 18.84 9.15 35.26
N ALA A 226 19.62 8.06 35.32
CA ALA A 226 19.51 6.95 34.36
C ALA A 226 18.13 6.27 34.37
N ASP A 227 17.51 6.13 35.54
CA ASP A 227 16.17 5.54 35.75
C ASP A 227 15.03 6.38 35.13
N CYS A 228 15.28 7.66 34.84
CA CYS A 228 14.30 8.56 34.21
C CYS A 228 14.34 8.56 32.68
N LEU A 229 15.45 8.11 32.09
CA LEU A 229 15.73 8.30 30.65
C LEU A 229 14.71 7.63 29.74
N ASN A 230 14.32 6.39 30.03
CA ASN A 230 13.34 5.66 29.22
C ASN A 230 11.99 6.40 29.16
N SER A 231 11.54 6.95 30.30
CA SER A 231 10.30 7.75 30.34
C SER A 231 10.41 9.04 29.53
N ILE A 232 11.56 9.70 29.56
CA ILE A 232 11.81 10.95 28.87
C ILE A 232 11.92 10.73 27.36
N LEU A 233 12.63 9.69 26.92
CA LEU A 233 12.78 9.33 25.51
C LEU A 233 11.45 8.90 24.88
N SER A 234 10.68 8.04 25.57
CA SER A 234 9.34 7.66 25.12
C SER A 234 8.43 8.88 24.98
N PHE A 235 8.42 9.76 25.97
CA PHE A 235 7.60 10.97 25.94
C PHE A 235 8.07 11.99 24.89
N PHE A 236 9.38 12.08 24.63
CA PHE A 236 9.95 12.91 23.56
C PHE A 236 9.47 12.44 22.19
N SER A 237 9.55 11.14 21.91
CA SER A 237 9.13 10.55 20.63
C SER A 237 7.65 10.85 20.34
N GLU A 238 6.76 10.62 21.32
CA GLU A 238 5.32 10.88 21.19
C GLU A 238 4.97 12.35 20.93
N ASN A 239 5.83 13.28 21.33
CA ASN A 239 5.56 14.72 21.28
C ASN A 239 6.49 15.50 20.35
N LEU A 240 7.32 14.82 19.55
CA LEU A 240 8.33 15.45 18.70
C LEU A 240 7.76 16.53 17.78
N GLN A 241 6.62 16.27 17.12
CA GLN A 241 5.98 17.26 16.24
C GLN A 241 5.67 18.59 16.95
N LYS A 242 5.34 18.53 18.25
CA LYS A 242 5.00 19.70 19.07
C LYS A 242 6.23 20.49 19.49
N ILE A 243 7.41 19.87 19.50
CA ILE A 243 8.68 20.47 19.95
C ILE A 243 9.70 20.63 18.82
N SER A 244 9.33 20.32 17.58
CA SER A 244 10.21 20.35 16.41
C SER A 244 10.99 21.67 16.32
N ARG A 245 10.32 22.81 16.44
CA ARG A 245 10.97 24.13 16.37
C ARG A 245 11.97 24.38 17.52
N LEU A 246 11.71 23.84 18.71
CA LEU A 246 12.65 23.88 19.84
C LEU A 246 13.90 23.04 19.53
N VAL A 247 13.70 21.83 19.00
CA VAL A 247 14.79 20.93 18.59
C VAL A 247 15.68 21.59 17.54
N GLU A 248 15.08 22.28 16.55
CA GLU A 248 15.81 23.00 15.51
C GLU A 248 16.68 24.14 16.06
N ILE A 249 16.16 24.91 17.04
CA ILE A 249 16.89 26.05 17.64
C ILE A 249 17.99 25.57 18.59
N HIS A 250 17.77 24.48 19.33
CA HIS A 250 18.65 23.98 20.38
C HIS A 250 19.33 22.65 20.00
N LEU A 251 19.62 22.48 18.71
CA LEU A 251 20.02 21.20 18.12
C LEU A 251 21.24 20.57 18.79
N GLN A 252 22.27 21.37 19.09
CA GLN A 252 23.50 20.91 19.73
C GLN A 252 23.28 20.35 21.14
N THR A 253 22.36 20.94 21.90
CA THR A 253 22.01 20.46 23.25
C THR A 253 21.31 19.10 23.17
N PHE A 254 20.40 18.92 22.22
CA PHE A 254 19.74 17.64 21.98
C PHE A 254 20.72 16.56 21.48
N PHE A 255 21.67 16.92 20.62
CA PHE A 255 22.74 16.00 20.19
C PHE A 255 23.57 15.50 21.38
N GLN A 256 24.02 16.41 22.25
CA GLN A 256 24.77 16.01 23.46
C GLN A 256 23.94 15.10 24.38
N PHE A 257 22.63 15.36 24.50
CA PHE A 257 21.72 14.50 25.25
C PHE A 257 21.60 13.10 24.64
N PHE A 258 21.41 12.97 23.33
CA PHE A 258 21.30 11.66 22.67
C PHE A 258 22.62 10.87 22.69
N SER A 259 23.77 11.53 22.48
CA SER A 259 25.08 10.87 22.64
C SER A 259 25.27 10.34 24.07
N LYS A 260 24.82 11.09 25.08
CA LYS A 260 24.82 10.62 26.48
C LYS A 260 23.91 9.41 26.64
N CYS A 261 22.70 9.41 26.08
CA CYS A 261 21.78 8.27 26.17
C CYS A 261 22.37 7.01 25.52
N PHE A 262 23.03 7.14 24.37
CA PHE A 262 23.69 6.02 23.71
C PHE A 262 24.90 5.47 24.46
N SER A 263 25.62 6.31 25.21
CA SER A 263 26.75 5.88 26.04
C SER A 263 26.34 4.97 27.20
N ILE A 264 25.05 4.91 27.53
CA ILE A 264 24.52 4.06 28.59
C ILE A 264 24.37 2.64 28.06
N ASN A 265 24.87 1.67 28.82
CA ASN A 265 24.84 0.26 28.46
C ASN A 265 23.50 -0.41 28.85
N ASP A 266 22.39 0.17 28.37
CA ASP A 266 21.03 -0.34 28.53
C ASP A 266 20.36 -0.43 27.15
N GLU A 267 19.94 -1.63 26.76
CA GLU A 267 19.37 -1.90 25.43
C GLU A 267 18.07 -1.11 25.19
N THR A 268 17.24 -0.98 26.23
CA THR A 268 15.97 -0.25 26.16
C THR A 268 16.20 1.24 25.90
N THR A 269 17.13 1.85 26.64
CA THR A 269 17.52 3.26 26.46
C THR A 269 18.04 3.50 25.05
N ARG A 270 18.90 2.61 24.52
CA ARG A 270 19.44 2.75 23.17
C ARG A 270 18.38 2.56 22.09
N ALA A 271 17.46 1.61 22.25
CA ALA A 271 16.34 1.40 21.32
C ALA A 271 15.46 2.66 21.22
N LEU A 272 15.02 3.19 22.37
CA LEU A 272 14.22 4.41 22.42
C LEU A 272 14.97 5.64 21.89
N THR A 273 16.29 5.70 22.11
CA THR A 273 17.14 6.75 21.54
C THR A 273 17.17 6.68 20.01
N THR A 274 17.31 5.48 19.43
CA THR A 274 17.22 5.28 17.98
C THR A 274 15.86 5.67 17.44
N ASP A 275 14.77 5.28 18.09
CA ASP A 275 13.41 5.66 17.67
C ASP A 275 13.22 7.20 17.68
N CYS A 276 13.78 7.88 18.68
CA CYS A 276 13.77 9.34 18.75
C CYS A 276 14.55 9.96 17.57
N LEU A 277 15.75 9.47 17.26
CA LEU A 277 16.56 10.00 16.17
C LEU A 277 15.93 9.74 14.80
N VAL A 278 15.36 8.56 14.58
CA VAL A 278 14.58 8.25 13.37
C VAL A 278 13.43 9.25 13.23
N SER A 279 12.67 9.46 14.31
CA SER A 279 11.54 10.40 14.30
C SER A 279 11.99 11.84 14.02
N ILE A 280 13.15 12.26 14.54
CA ILE A 280 13.75 13.57 14.24
C ILE A 280 14.11 13.66 12.76
N VAL A 281 14.76 12.65 12.18
CA VAL A 281 15.07 12.63 10.75
C VAL A 281 13.80 12.70 9.90
N THR A 282 12.76 11.93 10.25
CA THR A 282 11.46 12.00 9.56
C THR A 282 10.83 13.39 9.62
N THR A 283 11.01 14.11 10.73
CA THR A 283 10.51 15.49 10.89
C THR A 283 11.36 16.50 10.12
N PHE A 284 12.68 16.26 10.00
CA PHE A 284 13.65 17.15 9.36
C PHE A 284 14.46 16.46 8.26
N PRO A 285 13.81 15.97 7.20
CA PRO A 285 14.44 15.08 6.22
C PRO A 285 15.55 15.76 5.39
N ASN A 286 15.55 17.09 5.34
CA ASN A 286 16.50 17.90 4.58
C ASN A 286 17.59 18.57 5.45
N SER A 287 17.66 18.27 6.75
CA SER A 287 18.64 18.90 7.63
C SER A 287 19.97 18.14 7.66
N ASP A 288 21.01 18.76 7.12
CA ASP A 288 22.36 18.21 7.03
C ASP A 288 22.92 17.74 8.37
N ASP A 289 22.79 18.56 9.41
CA ASP A 289 23.37 18.29 10.73
C ASP A 289 22.62 17.17 11.45
N ILE A 290 21.29 17.13 11.31
CA ILE A 290 20.43 16.09 11.90
C ILE A 290 20.73 14.73 11.30
N VAL A 291 20.76 14.65 9.97
CA VAL A 291 21.02 13.38 9.28
C VAL A 291 22.44 12.89 9.57
N LEU A 292 23.44 13.78 9.52
CA LEU A 292 24.83 13.45 9.83
C LEU A 292 25.00 12.93 11.27
N PHE A 293 24.46 13.65 12.26
CA PHE A 293 24.57 13.26 13.67
C PHE A 293 23.87 11.92 13.93
N SER A 294 22.63 11.77 13.47
CA SER A 294 21.81 10.57 13.72
C SER A 294 22.47 9.33 13.12
N LEU A 295 22.94 9.42 11.87
CA LEU A 295 23.68 8.33 11.23
C LEU A 295 24.99 8.04 11.94
N SER A 296 25.78 9.06 12.29
CA SER A 296 27.08 8.88 12.95
C SER A 296 26.96 8.16 14.29
N GLU A 297 25.97 8.51 15.13
CA GLU A 297 25.79 7.84 16.42
C GLU A 297 25.28 6.41 16.28
N ILE A 298 24.30 6.16 15.39
CA ILE A 298 23.80 4.80 15.15
C ILE A 298 24.93 3.90 14.59
N MET A 299 25.68 4.40 13.60
CA MET A 299 26.80 3.66 13.01
C MET A 299 27.90 3.38 14.04
N LYS A 300 28.25 4.35 14.86
CA LYS A 300 29.25 4.17 15.94
C LYS A 300 28.87 3.04 16.89
N ILE A 301 27.59 2.93 17.24
CA ILE A 301 27.13 1.86 18.15
C ILE A 301 27.13 0.51 17.45
N ILE A 302 26.67 0.45 16.20
CA ILE A 302 26.78 -0.78 15.39
C ILE A 302 28.24 -1.22 15.30
N GLU A 303 29.20 -0.31 15.16
CA GLU A 303 30.63 -0.63 15.15
C GLU A 303 31.07 -1.24 16.49
N MET A 304 30.60 -0.69 17.61
CA MET A 304 31.06 -1.02 18.97
C MET A 304 30.32 -2.20 19.65
N ASP A 305 29.06 -2.48 19.32
CA ASP A 305 28.21 -3.45 20.03
C ASP A 305 27.37 -4.33 19.07
N GLU A 306 27.69 -5.62 19.01
CA GLU A 306 26.98 -6.59 18.17
C GLU A 306 25.54 -6.86 18.63
N ASN A 307 25.24 -6.71 19.92
CA ASN A 307 23.88 -6.94 20.44
C ASN A 307 22.90 -5.88 19.91
N PHE A 308 23.42 -4.71 19.52
CA PHE A 308 22.61 -3.63 18.98
C PHE A 308 22.36 -3.72 17.46
N LEU A 309 22.94 -4.73 16.79
CA LEU A 309 22.92 -4.81 15.32
C LEU A 309 21.51 -4.74 14.73
N GLN A 310 20.53 -5.46 15.28
CA GLN A 310 19.18 -5.51 14.72
C GLN A 310 18.46 -4.16 14.84
N LEU A 311 18.60 -3.48 15.99
CA LEU A 311 18.02 -2.16 16.22
C LEU A 311 18.70 -1.10 15.35
N GLY A 312 20.02 -1.15 15.24
CA GLY A 312 20.79 -0.27 14.37
C GLY A 312 20.42 -0.42 12.89
N ARG A 313 20.24 -1.66 12.41
CA ARG A 313 19.77 -1.96 11.04
C ARG A 313 18.41 -1.33 10.75
N ASN A 314 17.43 -1.55 11.63
CA ASN A 314 16.11 -0.96 11.52
C ASN A 314 16.19 0.58 11.50
N GLY A 315 17.02 1.17 12.37
CA GLY A 315 17.24 2.61 12.43
C GLY A 315 17.81 3.18 11.14
N ILE A 316 18.84 2.55 10.56
CA ILE A 316 19.42 2.98 9.27
C ILE A 316 18.40 2.83 8.15
N SER A 317 17.68 1.72 8.08
CA SER A 317 16.66 1.48 7.06
C SER A 317 15.59 2.59 7.08
N LEU A 318 15.04 2.90 8.26
CA LEU A 318 14.04 3.96 8.42
C LEU A 318 14.61 5.35 8.11
N ILE A 319 15.85 5.64 8.51
CA ILE A 319 16.51 6.91 8.14
C ILE A 319 16.67 7.00 6.62
N SER A 320 17.07 5.90 5.96
CA SER A 320 17.25 5.86 4.50
C SER A 320 15.94 6.11 3.72
N GLN A 321 14.80 5.68 4.28
CA GLN A 321 13.47 5.91 3.71
C GLN A 321 12.99 7.36 3.87
N ASN A 322 13.36 8.00 4.98
CA ASN A 322 12.80 9.29 5.36
C ASN A 322 13.70 10.48 5.06
N ALA A 323 15.02 10.31 5.07
CA ALA A 323 15.97 11.37 4.77
C ALA A 323 15.98 11.71 3.27
N SER A 324 16.39 12.94 2.94
CA SER A 324 16.64 13.34 1.55
C SER A 324 17.69 12.42 0.91
N PRO A 325 17.40 11.81 -0.26
CA PRO A 325 18.26 10.80 -0.89
C PRO A 325 19.73 11.20 -1.05
N PHE A 326 19.97 12.36 -1.66
CA PHE A 326 21.32 12.88 -1.90
C PHE A 326 22.05 13.15 -0.59
N LEU A 327 21.31 13.65 0.41
CA LEU A 327 21.87 13.99 1.70
C LEU A 327 22.32 12.73 2.45
N PHE A 328 21.46 11.72 2.52
CA PHE A 328 21.76 10.45 3.17
C PHE A 328 23.03 9.80 2.62
N LEU A 329 23.11 9.64 1.29
CA LEU A 329 24.25 8.97 0.64
C LEU A 329 25.56 9.74 0.86
N ASN A 330 25.53 11.06 0.73
CA ASN A 330 26.70 11.91 0.95
C ASN A 330 27.15 11.86 2.42
N LYS A 331 26.23 11.92 3.39
CA LYS A 331 26.61 11.82 4.82
C LYS A 331 27.13 10.42 5.16
N LEU A 332 26.54 9.36 4.61
CA LEU A 332 27.00 7.99 4.82
C LEU A 332 28.47 7.82 4.36
N GLU A 333 28.80 8.29 3.17
CA GLU A 333 30.17 8.25 2.61
C GLU A 333 31.15 9.10 3.44
N ASN A 334 30.73 10.29 3.87
CA ASN A 334 31.55 11.15 4.72
C ASN A 334 31.85 10.51 6.07
N ILE A 335 30.86 9.92 6.74
CA ILE A 335 31.06 9.23 8.04
C ILE A 335 32.04 8.08 7.88
N HIS A 336 31.87 7.28 6.83
CA HIS A 336 32.76 6.17 6.52
C HIS A 336 34.22 6.64 6.38
N LYS A 337 34.46 7.65 5.52
CA LYS A 337 35.80 8.15 5.22
C LYS A 337 36.48 8.88 6.38
N THR A 338 35.70 9.52 7.25
CA THR A 338 36.24 10.33 8.36
C THR A 338 36.51 9.51 9.62
N ASN A 339 35.67 8.51 9.91
CA ASN A 339 35.71 7.78 11.18
C ASN A 339 36.23 6.33 11.07
N ASN A 340 36.53 5.84 9.86
CA ASN A 340 36.93 4.44 9.59
C ASN A 340 35.92 3.40 10.10
N PHE A 341 34.63 3.73 10.03
CA PHE A 341 33.51 2.88 10.43
C PHE A 341 33.18 1.88 9.33
N HIS A 342 34.05 0.88 9.15
CA HIS A 342 33.96 -0.06 8.03
C HIS A 342 32.79 -1.05 8.16
N TYR A 343 32.58 -1.63 9.35
CA TYR A 343 31.52 -2.62 9.53
C TYR A 343 30.12 -2.00 9.44
N SER A 344 29.91 -0.92 10.18
CA SER A 344 28.64 -0.19 10.19
C SER A 344 28.32 0.46 8.85
N TYR A 345 29.32 0.87 8.06
CA TYR A 345 29.12 1.31 6.67
C TYR A 345 28.57 0.18 5.78
N LEU A 346 29.16 -1.02 5.85
CA LEU A 346 28.67 -2.17 5.09
C LEU A 346 27.25 -2.58 5.51
N ILE A 347 26.96 -2.54 6.80
CA ILE A 347 25.60 -2.75 7.31
C ILE A 347 24.64 -1.68 6.78
N ALA A 348 25.06 -0.42 6.73
CA ALA A 348 24.23 0.64 6.17
C ALA A 348 23.89 0.36 4.70
N LEU A 349 24.89 0.01 3.87
CA LEU A 349 24.67 -0.38 2.47
C LEU A 349 23.71 -1.58 2.31
N ALA A 350 23.77 -2.53 3.25
CA ALA A 350 22.87 -3.68 3.27
C ALA A 350 21.40 -3.33 3.59
N GLU A 351 21.14 -2.18 4.22
CA GLU A 351 19.81 -1.73 4.65
C GLU A 351 19.27 -0.54 3.86
N ILE A 352 20.01 -0.08 2.84
CA ILE A 352 19.57 1.01 1.96
C ILE A 352 18.24 0.66 1.29
N ASP A 353 17.30 1.59 1.35
CA ASP A 353 16.00 1.48 0.70
C ASP A 353 16.09 1.57 -0.84
N SER A 354 15.24 0.80 -1.52
CA SER A 354 15.19 0.74 -2.99
C SER A 354 14.91 2.08 -3.68
N ASN A 355 14.27 3.05 -3.00
CA ASN A 355 14.01 4.38 -3.56
C ASN A 355 15.29 5.20 -3.80
N LEU A 356 16.39 4.85 -3.12
CA LEU A 356 17.69 5.49 -3.27
C LEU A 356 18.44 5.03 -4.54
N SER A 357 17.95 3.97 -5.21
CA SER A 357 18.60 3.34 -6.36
C SER A 357 18.94 4.30 -7.49
N ILE A 358 18.04 5.22 -7.83
CA ILE A 358 18.20 6.20 -8.92
C ILE A 358 19.43 7.10 -8.70
N TYR A 359 19.77 7.39 -7.45
CA TYR A 359 20.90 8.27 -7.10
C TYR A 359 22.24 7.53 -7.00
N MET A 360 22.20 6.20 -6.82
CA MET A 360 23.38 5.37 -6.68
C MET A 360 23.86 4.78 -8.00
N ILE A 361 23.02 4.80 -9.05
CA ILE A 361 23.27 4.09 -10.31
C ILE A 361 24.55 4.57 -11.04
N GLU A 362 24.93 5.84 -10.87
CA GLU A 362 26.16 6.39 -11.48
C GLU A 362 27.44 6.07 -10.68
N HIS A 363 27.30 5.51 -9.47
CA HIS A 363 28.38 5.26 -8.53
C HIS A 363 28.56 3.76 -8.18
N THR A 364 27.94 2.87 -8.95
CA THR A 364 27.98 1.41 -8.77
C THR A 364 29.40 0.86 -8.61
N THR A 365 30.34 1.29 -9.44
CA THR A 365 31.75 0.86 -9.39
C THR A 365 32.46 1.35 -8.13
N GLN A 366 32.16 2.56 -7.67
CA GLN A 366 32.77 3.11 -6.46
C GLN A 366 32.36 2.28 -5.23
N TYR A 367 31.07 2.06 -5.04
CA TYR A 367 30.56 1.25 -3.93
C TYR A 367 31.12 -0.17 -3.96
N PHE A 368 31.23 -0.78 -5.15
CA PHE A 368 31.81 -2.10 -5.27
C PHE A 368 33.29 -2.14 -4.87
N MET A 369 34.10 -1.18 -5.32
CA MET A 369 35.52 -1.09 -4.97
C MET A 369 35.72 -0.94 -3.45
N GLU A 370 34.89 -0.15 -2.78
CA GLU A 370 34.91 0.01 -1.33
C GLU A 370 34.51 -1.27 -0.59
N ILE A 371 33.52 -2.02 -1.09
CA ILE A 371 33.18 -3.34 -0.52
C ILE A 371 34.32 -4.34 -0.75
N GLN A 372 34.90 -4.35 -1.95
CA GLN A 372 35.94 -5.30 -2.34
C GLN A 372 37.19 -5.22 -1.45
N THR A 373 37.63 -4.01 -1.10
CA THR A 373 38.77 -3.83 -0.18
C THR A 373 38.46 -4.43 1.20
N LEU A 374 37.27 -4.16 1.72
CA LEU A 374 36.85 -4.61 3.06
C LEU A 374 36.60 -6.12 3.16
N VAL A 375 36.14 -6.76 2.09
CA VAL A 375 35.96 -8.23 2.02
C VAL A 375 37.30 -8.96 2.10
N ASN A 376 38.29 -8.50 1.33
CA ASN A 376 39.59 -9.17 1.18
C ASN A 376 40.46 -9.04 2.44
N GLU A 377 40.36 -7.91 3.14
CA GLU A 377 41.15 -7.61 4.34
C GLU A 377 40.40 -7.98 5.65
N GLY A 378 39.12 -8.32 5.56
CA GLY A 378 38.20 -8.38 6.71
C GLY A 378 38.20 -9.68 7.52
N VAL A 379 37.94 -9.54 8.81
CA VAL A 379 37.53 -10.62 9.74
C VAL A 379 36.10 -11.07 9.39
N PHE A 380 35.66 -12.25 9.86
CA PHE A 380 34.31 -12.82 9.64
C PHE A 380 33.18 -11.77 9.60
N ARG A 381 33.16 -10.88 10.61
CA ARG A 381 32.16 -9.81 10.76
C ARG A 381 32.08 -8.87 9.54
N ASN A 382 33.21 -8.44 8.99
CA ASN A 382 33.24 -7.57 7.80
C ASN A 382 32.85 -8.34 6.54
N LYS A 383 33.26 -9.61 6.41
CA LYS A 383 32.84 -10.46 5.29
C LYS A 383 31.33 -10.66 5.28
N PHE A 384 30.74 -10.92 6.45
CA PHE A 384 29.31 -11.08 6.62
C PHE A 384 28.55 -9.82 6.16
N ALA A 385 28.91 -8.65 6.69
CA ALA A 385 28.28 -7.39 6.30
C ALA A 385 28.48 -7.06 4.82
N SER A 386 29.64 -7.38 4.26
CA SER A 386 29.93 -7.15 2.84
C SER A 386 29.05 -7.98 1.92
N PHE A 387 28.84 -9.27 2.22
CA PHE A 387 27.96 -10.09 1.40
C PHE A 387 26.49 -9.66 1.52
N LEU A 388 26.05 -9.20 2.70
CA LEU A 388 24.73 -8.56 2.83
C LEU A 388 24.61 -7.30 1.97
N ALA A 389 25.64 -6.44 1.97
CA ALA A 389 25.69 -5.24 1.13
C ALA A 389 25.62 -5.62 -0.36
N ILE A 390 26.40 -6.61 -0.80
CA ILE A 390 26.37 -7.11 -2.18
C ILE A 390 24.98 -7.64 -2.55
N ILE A 391 24.34 -8.42 -1.68
CA ILE A 391 22.98 -8.94 -1.93
C ILE A 391 22.00 -7.77 -2.11
N ASN A 392 22.03 -6.78 -1.22
CA ASN A 392 21.13 -5.64 -1.31
C ASN A 392 21.36 -4.82 -2.58
N LEU A 393 22.63 -4.47 -2.88
CA LEU A 393 22.99 -3.71 -4.08
C LEU A 393 22.64 -4.45 -5.37
N CYS A 394 22.85 -5.77 -5.44
CA CYS A 394 22.38 -6.58 -6.56
C CYS A 394 20.86 -6.54 -6.73
N ASN A 395 20.08 -6.32 -5.66
CA ASN A 395 18.62 -6.26 -5.76
C ASN A 395 18.13 -4.85 -6.12
N ILE A 396 18.68 -3.80 -5.50
CA ILE A 396 18.17 -2.44 -5.67
C ILE A 396 18.79 -1.69 -6.86
N LEU A 397 20.02 -2.05 -7.28
CA LEU A 397 20.73 -1.42 -8.41
C LEU A 397 20.80 -2.32 -9.64
N ALA A 398 19.96 -3.36 -9.71
CA ALA A 398 19.91 -4.25 -10.85
C ALA A 398 19.37 -3.54 -12.11
N PRO A 399 19.90 -3.81 -13.32
CA PRO A 399 21.06 -4.67 -13.62
C PRO A 399 22.42 -3.95 -13.54
N SER A 400 22.44 -2.62 -13.41
CA SER A 400 23.64 -1.78 -13.56
C SER A 400 24.78 -2.19 -12.63
N PHE A 401 24.50 -2.46 -11.36
CA PHE A 401 25.56 -2.85 -10.42
C PHE A 401 26.28 -4.13 -10.82
N GLN A 402 25.55 -5.12 -11.35
CA GLN A 402 26.12 -6.38 -11.80
C GLN A 402 26.89 -6.23 -13.11
N GLU A 403 26.36 -5.45 -14.06
CA GLU A 403 26.99 -5.24 -15.37
C GLU A 403 28.30 -4.44 -15.25
N ASP A 404 28.27 -3.32 -14.51
CA ASP A 404 29.44 -2.45 -14.34
C ASP A 404 30.58 -3.14 -13.59
N ASN A 405 30.26 -4.08 -12.70
CA ASN A 405 31.21 -4.76 -11.82
C ASN A 405 31.39 -6.25 -12.11
N PHE A 406 30.97 -6.72 -13.29
CA PHE A 406 30.83 -8.14 -13.61
C PHE A 406 32.03 -9.00 -13.17
N ASN A 407 33.23 -8.66 -13.65
CA ASN A 407 34.45 -9.43 -13.38
C ASN A 407 34.83 -9.42 -11.88
N GLY A 408 34.63 -8.28 -11.22
CA GLY A 408 34.94 -8.11 -9.81
C GLY A 408 33.98 -8.90 -8.93
N LEU A 409 32.67 -8.72 -9.11
CA LEU A 409 31.63 -9.42 -8.35
C LEU A 409 31.74 -10.93 -8.54
N PHE A 410 31.85 -11.39 -9.79
CA PHE A 410 32.01 -12.81 -10.09
C PHE A 410 33.27 -13.38 -9.43
N GLY A 411 34.39 -12.66 -9.52
CA GLY A 411 35.66 -13.06 -8.91
C GLY A 411 35.57 -13.19 -7.38
N ILE A 412 35.03 -12.18 -6.70
CA ILE A 412 34.87 -12.20 -5.23
C ILE A 412 33.95 -13.35 -4.81
N LEU A 413 32.76 -13.43 -5.40
CA LEU A 413 31.76 -14.43 -5.00
C LEU A 413 32.27 -15.85 -5.24
N SER A 414 32.88 -16.13 -6.39
CA SER A 414 33.41 -17.46 -6.70
C SER A 414 34.63 -17.83 -5.85
N ASN A 415 35.61 -16.94 -5.70
CA ASN A 415 36.81 -17.21 -4.90
C ASN A 415 36.48 -17.49 -3.44
N HIS A 416 35.58 -16.69 -2.84
CA HIS A 416 35.13 -16.92 -1.47
C HIS A 416 34.31 -18.21 -1.35
N LEU A 417 33.45 -18.52 -2.32
CA LEU A 417 32.70 -19.78 -2.31
C LEU A 417 33.63 -21.01 -2.28
N TYR A 418 34.75 -20.97 -3.00
CA TYR A 418 35.70 -22.10 -3.06
C TYR A 418 36.47 -22.33 -1.76
N GLN A 419 36.61 -21.31 -0.91
CA GLN A 419 37.45 -21.34 0.28
C GLN A 419 36.65 -21.34 1.59
N GLU A 420 35.40 -20.89 1.55
CA GLU A 420 34.61 -20.68 2.76
C GLU A 420 34.14 -22.00 3.39
N THR A 421 34.25 -22.07 4.71
CA THR A 421 33.84 -23.24 5.50
C THR A 421 32.75 -22.89 6.50
N ASN A 422 32.55 -21.61 6.80
CA ASN A 422 31.46 -21.16 7.65
C ASN A 422 30.11 -21.27 6.92
N PHE A 423 29.16 -21.92 7.59
CA PHE A 423 27.84 -22.20 7.04
C PHE A 423 27.03 -20.96 6.67
N GLU A 424 27.04 -19.93 7.52
CA GLU A 424 26.26 -18.71 7.33
C GLU A 424 26.81 -17.87 6.17
N LEU A 425 28.14 -17.71 6.10
CA LEU A 425 28.78 -17.03 4.98
C LEU A 425 28.57 -17.78 3.67
N LEU A 426 28.63 -19.11 3.68
CA LEU A 426 28.38 -19.89 2.48
C LEU A 426 26.96 -19.68 1.93
N ILE A 427 25.95 -19.56 2.80
CA ILE A 427 24.58 -19.20 2.39
C ILE A 427 24.56 -17.80 1.77
N LEU A 428 25.14 -16.80 2.43
CA LEU A 428 25.17 -15.42 1.92
C LEU A 428 25.91 -15.31 0.58
N ILE A 429 27.02 -16.03 0.40
CA ILE A 429 27.76 -16.05 -0.87
C ILE A 429 26.89 -16.65 -1.98
N LEU A 430 26.17 -17.75 -1.70
CA LEU A 430 25.24 -18.36 -2.67
C LEU A 430 24.04 -17.45 -2.97
N GLU A 431 23.51 -16.74 -1.99
CA GLU A 431 22.46 -15.73 -2.21
C GLU A 431 22.97 -14.55 -3.04
N GLY A 432 24.18 -14.08 -2.76
CA GLY A 432 24.87 -13.06 -3.55
C GLY A 432 25.09 -13.50 -5.00
N LEU A 433 25.50 -14.76 -5.23
CA LEU A 433 25.58 -15.35 -6.57
C LEU A 433 24.22 -15.41 -7.27
N THR A 434 23.15 -15.75 -6.54
CA THR A 434 21.79 -15.78 -7.10
C THR A 434 21.38 -14.37 -7.56
N GLY A 435 21.56 -13.34 -6.71
CA GLY A 435 21.26 -11.95 -7.04
C GLY A 435 22.12 -11.40 -8.17
N PHE A 436 23.39 -11.78 -8.23
CA PHE A 436 24.30 -11.45 -9.32
C PHE A 436 23.82 -12.05 -10.66
N LEU A 437 23.50 -13.34 -10.69
CA LEU A 437 23.16 -14.05 -11.92
C LEU A 437 21.76 -13.73 -12.46
N ASN A 438 20.80 -13.34 -11.61
CA ASN A 438 19.42 -13.10 -12.03
C ASN A 438 19.24 -12.01 -13.10
N CYS A 439 20.15 -11.03 -13.15
CA CYS A 439 20.00 -9.84 -14.00
C CYS A 439 21.09 -9.69 -15.05
N VAL A 440 21.99 -10.68 -15.20
CA VAL A 440 23.13 -10.59 -16.13
C VAL A 440 23.02 -11.61 -17.25
N SER A 441 23.29 -11.18 -18.49
CA SER A 441 23.51 -12.09 -19.61
C SER A 441 25.00 -12.44 -19.77
N ILE A 442 25.32 -13.73 -19.72
CA ILE A 442 26.68 -14.25 -19.90
C ILE A 442 26.80 -14.82 -21.32
N ASN A 443 27.44 -14.06 -22.20
CA ASN A 443 27.52 -14.38 -23.63
C ASN A 443 28.64 -15.39 -23.99
N GLU A 444 29.65 -15.55 -23.14
CA GLU A 444 30.79 -16.43 -23.40
C GLU A 444 30.97 -17.48 -22.31
N ASN A 445 31.25 -18.72 -22.72
CA ASN A 445 31.54 -19.79 -21.79
C ASN A 445 33.02 -19.79 -21.39
N SER A 446 33.35 -19.09 -20.30
CA SER A 446 34.72 -19.03 -19.80
C SER A 446 35.09 -20.24 -18.94
N GLN A 447 36.38 -20.53 -18.80
CA GLN A 447 36.87 -21.59 -17.92
C GLN A 447 36.41 -21.37 -16.47
N SER A 448 36.32 -20.11 -16.02
CA SER A 448 35.88 -19.77 -14.66
C SER A 448 34.40 -20.10 -14.42
N ILE A 449 33.55 -19.93 -15.43
CA ILE A 449 32.13 -20.33 -15.41
C ILE A 449 32.01 -21.86 -15.30
N SER A 450 32.81 -22.60 -16.08
CA SER A 450 32.86 -24.07 -15.99
C SER A 450 33.30 -24.56 -14.61
N MET A 451 34.34 -23.94 -14.04
CA MET A 451 34.81 -24.26 -12.70
C MET A 451 33.74 -24.01 -11.63
N LEU A 452 33.00 -22.90 -11.74
CA LEU A 452 31.91 -22.60 -10.81
C LEU A 452 30.79 -23.64 -10.90
N PHE A 453 30.38 -24.00 -12.12
CA PHE A 453 29.38 -25.04 -12.34
C PHE A 453 29.81 -26.38 -11.73
N GLU A 454 31.02 -26.84 -12.03
CA GLU A 454 31.56 -28.10 -11.49
C GLU A 454 31.65 -28.06 -9.96
N PHE A 455 32.04 -26.92 -9.38
CA PHE A 455 32.09 -26.76 -7.94
C PHE A 455 30.71 -26.81 -7.30
N LEU A 456 29.73 -26.09 -7.85
CA LEU A 456 28.34 -26.10 -7.35
C LEU A 456 27.74 -27.50 -7.43
N MET A 457 27.99 -28.25 -8.49
CA MET A 457 27.56 -29.64 -8.62
C MET A 457 28.24 -30.54 -7.59
N ASN A 458 29.55 -30.41 -7.40
CA ASN A 458 30.27 -31.17 -6.37
C ASN A 458 29.78 -30.85 -4.96
N LEU A 459 29.50 -29.57 -4.68
CA LEU A 459 28.97 -29.11 -3.40
C LEU A 459 27.56 -29.66 -3.19
N LEU A 460 26.69 -29.65 -4.20
CA LEU A 460 25.35 -30.24 -4.15
C LEU A 460 25.40 -31.73 -3.80
N LEU A 461 26.31 -32.49 -4.42
CA LEU A 461 26.44 -33.94 -4.22
C LEU A 461 26.99 -34.34 -2.83
N LYS A 462 27.91 -33.52 -2.30
CA LYS A 462 28.60 -33.79 -1.03
C LYS A 462 27.89 -33.18 0.18
N CYS A 463 27.18 -32.07 0.01
CA CYS A 463 26.50 -31.39 1.10
C CYS A 463 25.31 -32.22 1.59
N LYS A 464 25.18 -32.34 2.92
CA LYS A 464 24.02 -33.00 3.57
C LYS A 464 22.98 -31.99 4.08
N ASN A 465 23.29 -30.70 4.04
CA ASN A 465 22.40 -29.67 4.56
C ASN A 465 21.39 -29.25 3.48
N VAL A 466 20.10 -29.42 3.78
CA VAL A 466 18.98 -29.16 2.87
C VAL A 466 18.88 -27.68 2.49
N VAL A 467 19.22 -26.75 3.40
CA VAL A 467 19.19 -25.30 3.12
C VAL A 467 20.21 -24.95 2.05
N ILE A 468 21.46 -25.40 2.22
CA ILE A 468 22.51 -25.20 1.20
C ILE A 468 22.13 -25.83 -0.14
N GLN A 469 21.63 -27.07 -0.12
CA GLN A 469 21.19 -27.73 -1.36
C GLN A 469 20.11 -26.92 -2.08
N SER A 470 19.12 -26.41 -1.34
CA SER A 470 18.08 -25.55 -1.91
C SER A 470 18.63 -24.24 -2.45
N THR A 471 19.59 -23.60 -1.77
CA THR A 471 20.20 -22.35 -2.24
C THR A 471 21.08 -22.58 -3.47
N ILE A 472 21.81 -23.70 -3.54
CA ILE A 472 22.55 -24.09 -4.76
C ILE A 472 21.59 -24.27 -5.94
N ILE A 473 20.44 -24.91 -5.75
CA ILE A 473 19.44 -25.05 -6.83
C ILE A 473 18.96 -23.67 -7.30
N LYS A 474 18.76 -22.71 -6.39
CA LYS A 474 18.42 -21.32 -6.75
C LYS A 474 19.54 -20.68 -7.58
N VAL A 475 20.80 -20.79 -7.15
CA VAL A 475 21.96 -20.29 -7.91
C VAL A 475 21.99 -20.90 -9.31
N MET A 476 21.80 -22.21 -9.41
CA MET A 476 21.81 -22.93 -10.69
C MET A 476 20.66 -22.50 -11.60
N ASN A 477 19.48 -22.17 -11.05
CA ASN A 477 18.39 -21.59 -11.83
C ASN A 477 18.79 -20.24 -12.44
N SER A 478 19.33 -19.34 -11.62
CA SER A 478 19.84 -18.05 -12.09
C SER A 478 20.98 -18.22 -13.09
N PHE A 479 21.81 -19.25 -12.91
CA PHE A 479 22.90 -19.59 -13.82
C PHE A 479 22.39 -20.06 -15.20
N VAL A 480 21.32 -20.86 -15.24
CA VAL A 480 20.62 -21.25 -16.50
C VAL A 480 20.08 -20.02 -17.21
N GLN A 481 19.46 -19.09 -16.47
CA GLN A 481 18.93 -17.84 -17.03
C GLN A 481 20.04 -16.95 -17.58
N ALA A 482 21.13 -16.78 -16.82
CA ALA A 482 22.26 -15.93 -17.20
C ALA A 482 22.98 -16.42 -18.45
N LEU A 483 23.26 -17.73 -18.55
CA LEU A 483 23.96 -18.32 -19.71
C LEU A 483 23.04 -18.57 -20.90
N SER A 484 21.73 -18.61 -20.69
CA SER A 484 20.75 -18.92 -21.73
C SER A 484 21.19 -20.16 -22.54
N GLN A 485 21.24 -20.09 -23.87
CA GLN A 485 21.63 -21.20 -24.75
C GLN A 485 23.02 -21.78 -24.44
N SER A 486 23.98 -20.98 -23.95
CA SER A 486 25.33 -21.44 -23.63
C SER A 486 25.36 -22.49 -22.51
N PHE A 487 24.35 -22.52 -21.65
CA PHE A 487 24.23 -23.51 -20.58
C PHE A 487 24.11 -24.95 -21.12
N LEU A 488 23.65 -25.14 -22.36
CA LEU A 488 23.51 -26.46 -22.97
C LEU A 488 24.81 -27.27 -23.02
N LEU A 489 25.98 -26.62 -22.97
CA LEU A 489 27.28 -27.28 -22.89
C LEU A 489 27.47 -28.09 -21.59
N TYR A 490 26.81 -27.67 -20.50
CA TYR A 490 26.88 -28.33 -19.19
C TYR A 490 25.82 -29.41 -18.99
N PHE A 491 24.79 -29.37 -19.82
CA PHE A 491 23.63 -30.25 -19.68
C PHE A 491 23.98 -31.75 -19.74
N PRO A 492 24.86 -32.25 -20.65
CA PRO A 492 25.27 -33.65 -20.66
C PRO A 492 25.92 -34.12 -19.35
N SER A 493 26.74 -33.26 -18.72
CA SER A 493 27.37 -33.56 -17.42
C SER A 493 26.33 -33.68 -16.30
N LEU A 494 25.31 -32.82 -16.32
CA LEU A 494 24.20 -32.87 -15.36
C LEU A 494 23.38 -34.16 -15.50
N LEU A 495 23.12 -34.61 -16.73
CA LEU A 495 22.45 -35.89 -17.01
C LEU A 495 23.25 -37.08 -16.50
N LYS A 496 24.57 -37.11 -16.77
CA LYS A 496 25.45 -38.18 -16.31
C LYS A 496 25.42 -38.33 -14.78
N ILE A 497 25.45 -37.21 -14.06
CA ILE A 497 25.39 -37.20 -12.60
C ILE A 497 24.04 -37.73 -12.12
N LEU A 498 22.93 -37.34 -12.76
CA LEU A 498 21.61 -37.85 -12.40
C LEU A 498 21.55 -39.37 -12.53
N PHE A 499 21.99 -39.94 -13.65
CA PHE A 499 21.96 -41.40 -13.84
C PHE A 499 22.77 -42.13 -12.76
N GLN A 500 23.93 -41.59 -12.37
CA GLN A 500 24.72 -42.13 -11.26
C GLN A 500 23.99 -42.03 -9.90
N LEU A 501 23.24 -40.96 -9.66
CA LEU A 501 22.46 -40.80 -8.44
C LEU A 501 21.26 -41.75 -8.37
N VAL A 502 20.61 -42.00 -9.51
CA VAL A 502 19.52 -42.98 -9.61
C VAL A 502 20.04 -44.38 -9.28
N GLU A 503 21.19 -44.77 -9.82
CA GLU A 503 21.84 -46.07 -9.51
C GLU A 503 22.21 -46.21 -8.03
N THR A 504 22.57 -45.11 -7.36
CA THR A 504 22.93 -45.10 -5.94
C THR A 504 21.74 -44.91 -4.99
N ASN A 505 20.51 -44.84 -5.52
CA ASN A 505 19.26 -44.69 -4.78
C ASN A 505 19.22 -43.49 -3.79
N ARG A 506 19.96 -42.41 -4.09
CA ARG A 506 19.95 -41.17 -3.29
C ARG A 506 18.80 -40.26 -3.71
N LEU A 507 17.57 -40.64 -3.34
CA LEU A 507 16.32 -39.98 -3.77
C LEU A 507 16.35 -38.45 -3.65
N ASP A 508 16.78 -37.90 -2.51
CA ASP A 508 16.80 -36.45 -2.26
C ASP A 508 17.66 -35.66 -3.28
N LEU A 509 18.81 -36.22 -3.67
CA LEU A 509 19.68 -35.60 -4.66
C LEU A 509 19.15 -35.82 -6.08
N THR A 510 18.57 -36.98 -6.37
CA THR A 510 17.94 -37.25 -7.66
C THR A 510 16.83 -36.25 -7.95
N ILE A 511 16.01 -35.93 -6.94
CA ILE A 511 14.93 -34.93 -7.05
C ILE A 511 15.50 -33.51 -7.27
N SER A 512 16.58 -33.17 -6.56
CA SER A 512 17.27 -31.89 -6.72
C SER A 512 17.79 -31.69 -8.16
N ILE A 513 18.35 -32.75 -8.77
CA ILE A 513 18.83 -32.68 -10.16
C ILE A 513 17.67 -32.73 -11.16
N ILE A 514 16.58 -33.47 -10.91
CA ILE A 514 15.38 -33.42 -11.77
C ILE A 514 14.81 -32.01 -11.83
N ARG A 515 14.78 -31.30 -10.70
CA ARG A 515 14.36 -29.90 -10.64
C ARG A 515 15.26 -29.00 -11.51
N LEU A 516 16.57 -29.26 -11.56
CA LEU A 516 17.48 -28.54 -12.46
C LEU A 516 17.22 -28.89 -13.93
N CYS A 517 17.00 -30.17 -14.25
CA CYS A 517 16.64 -30.59 -15.61
C CYS A 517 15.33 -29.93 -16.08
N ASP A 518 14.32 -29.86 -15.21
CA ASP A 518 13.04 -29.20 -15.48
C ASP A 518 13.24 -27.72 -15.85
N ILE A 519 14.05 -26.99 -15.08
CA ILE A 519 14.40 -25.59 -15.35
C ILE A 519 15.05 -25.46 -16.74
N VAL A 520 16.03 -26.32 -17.04
CA VAL A 520 16.72 -26.32 -18.35
C VAL A 520 15.75 -26.59 -19.49
N VAL A 521 14.89 -27.59 -19.34
CA VAL A 521 13.89 -27.97 -20.35
C VAL A 521 12.89 -26.84 -20.57
N THR A 522 12.43 -26.20 -19.50
CA THR A 522 11.46 -25.11 -19.55
C THR A 522 12.03 -23.86 -20.22
N HIS A 523 13.27 -23.48 -19.90
CA HIS A 523 13.88 -22.25 -20.41
C HIS A 523 14.60 -22.43 -21.75
N LEU A 524 15.26 -23.57 -21.96
CA LEU A 524 16.18 -23.80 -23.08
C LEU A 524 15.75 -24.94 -24.00
N GLY A 525 14.60 -25.57 -23.75
CA GLY A 525 14.17 -26.77 -24.48
C GLY A 525 14.12 -26.60 -26.01
N LYS A 526 13.83 -25.39 -26.51
CA LYS A 526 13.82 -25.13 -27.97
C LYS A 526 15.18 -25.34 -28.65
N PHE A 527 16.27 -25.29 -27.89
CA PHE A 527 17.64 -25.40 -28.40
C PHE A 527 18.25 -26.80 -28.23
N ILE A 528 17.57 -27.71 -27.53
CA ILE A 528 18.03 -29.09 -27.33
C ILE A 528 17.74 -29.90 -28.60
N GLN A 529 18.80 -30.32 -29.29
CA GLN A 529 18.71 -31.05 -30.56
C GLN A 529 18.33 -32.53 -30.38
N SER A 530 18.83 -33.19 -29.33
CA SER A 530 18.62 -34.61 -29.03
C SER A 530 17.53 -34.81 -27.98
N ARG A 531 16.26 -34.58 -28.34
CA ARG A 531 15.15 -34.78 -27.40
C ARG A 531 15.15 -36.19 -26.81
N GLU A 532 15.38 -37.21 -27.63
CA GLU A 532 15.35 -38.64 -27.24
C GLU A 532 16.29 -39.00 -26.09
N GLU A 533 17.43 -38.30 -25.95
CA GLU A 533 18.39 -38.55 -24.85
C GLU A 533 17.82 -38.21 -23.46
N LEU A 534 16.75 -37.40 -23.42
CA LEU A 534 16.07 -36.99 -22.20
C LEU A 534 14.89 -37.88 -21.84
N LEU A 535 14.47 -38.79 -22.72
CA LEU A 535 13.32 -39.66 -22.49
C LEU A 535 13.46 -40.50 -21.20
N PRO A 536 14.66 -41.03 -20.85
CA PRO A 536 14.84 -41.69 -19.56
C PRO A 536 14.53 -40.79 -18.35
N LEU A 537 14.74 -39.47 -18.45
CA LEU A 537 14.42 -38.52 -17.35
C LEU A 537 12.92 -38.46 -17.09
N PHE A 538 12.14 -38.46 -18.16
CA PHE A 538 10.70 -38.49 -18.06
C PHE A 538 10.23 -39.77 -17.35
N HIS A 539 10.77 -40.93 -17.74
CA HIS A 539 10.46 -42.20 -17.09
C HIS A 539 10.91 -42.26 -15.63
N ILE A 540 12.11 -41.77 -15.31
CA ILE A 540 12.61 -41.67 -13.92
C ILE A 540 11.70 -40.77 -13.09
N SER A 541 11.26 -39.64 -13.65
CA SER A 541 10.35 -38.71 -12.95
C SER A 541 9.02 -39.39 -12.64
N LEU A 542 8.46 -40.15 -13.59
CA LEU A 542 7.24 -40.94 -13.38
C LEU A 542 7.42 -42.02 -12.31
N GLU A 543 8.57 -42.71 -12.30
CA GLU A 543 8.87 -43.73 -11.30
C GLU A 543 9.02 -43.13 -9.90
N LEU A 544 9.77 -42.03 -9.78
CA LEU A 544 9.99 -41.34 -8.51
C LEU A 544 8.71 -40.77 -7.94
N ARG A 545 7.78 -40.31 -8.79
CA ARG A 545 6.49 -39.81 -8.30
C ARG A 545 5.75 -40.83 -7.44
N ASN A 546 5.91 -42.13 -7.73
CA ASN A 546 5.28 -43.21 -6.98
C ASN A 546 6.07 -43.64 -5.73
N LYS A 547 7.33 -43.22 -5.59
CA LYS A 547 8.23 -43.63 -4.51
C LYS A 547 8.34 -42.62 -3.37
N VAL A 548 7.95 -41.38 -3.61
CA VAL A 548 8.22 -40.26 -2.69
C VAL A 548 6.97 -39.85 -1.92
N GLU A 549 7.10 -39.75 -0.60
CA GLU A 549 6.02 -39.34 0.31
C GLU A 549 6.13 -37.87 0.76
N ASN A 550 7.30 -37.24 0.61
CA ASN A 550 7.52 -35.85 0.99
C ASN A 550 6.77 -34.90 0.05
N GLU A 551 5.91 -34.04 0.59
CA GLU A 551 5.07 -33.11 -0.16
C GLU A 551 5.87 -32.20 -1.11
N SER A 552 6.99 -31.65 -0.64
CA SER A 552 7.82 -30.73 -1.44
C SER A 552 8.43 -31.42 -2.66
N TYR A 553 8.79 -32.69 -2.52
CA TYR A 553 9.36 -33.49 -3.59
C TYR A 553 8.31 -33.91 -4.61
N ILE A 554 7.10 -34.26 -4.16
CA ILE A 554 5.97 -34.54 -5.03
C ILE A 554 5.67 -33.36 -5.96
N GLU A 555 5.69 -32.14 -5.41
CA GLU A 555 5.50 -30.90 -6.15
C GLU A 555 6.58 -30.73 -7.24
N TYR A 556 7.86 -30.84 -6.90
CA TYR A 556 8.95 -30.69 -7.88
C TYR A 556 8.91 -31.76 -8.98
N ILE A 557 8.66 -33.03 -8.63
CA ILE A 557 8.58 -34.11 -9.62
C ILE A 557 7.38 -33.90 -10.55
N SER A 558 6.23 -33.47 -10.01
CA SER A 558 5.02 -33.26 -10.81
C SER A 558 5.19 -32.11 -11.81
N HIS A 559 5.85 -31.02 -11.39
CA HIS A 559 6.23 -29.93 -12.29
C HIS A 559 7.14 -30.42 -13.42
N ALA A 560 8.20 -31.15 -13.09
CA ALA A 560 9.12 -31.71 -14.09
C ALA A 560 8.40 -32.59 -15.12
N ILE A 561 7.46 -33.44 -14.68
CA ILE A 561 6.66 -34.29 -15.57
C ILE A 561 5.84 -33.43 -16.55
N ILE A 562 5.17 -32.37 -16.08
CA ILE A 562 4.39 -31.47 -16.94
C ILE A 562 5.30 -30.79 -17.97
N SER A 563 6.47 -30.30 -17.54
CA SER A 563 7.44 -29.65 -18.43
C SER A 563 8.01 -30.61 -19.47
N PHE A 564 8.33 -31.85 -19.08
CA PHE A 564 8.74 -32.89 -20.02
C PHE A 564 7.64 -33.18 -21.04
N ILE A 565 6.37 -33.29 -20.62
CA ILE A 565 5.27 -33.51 -21.57
C ILE A 565 5.19 -32.38 -22.60
N HIS A 566 5.34 -31.12 -22.16
CA HIS A 566 5.39 -29.99 -23.08
C HIS A 566 6.60 -30.00 -24.01
N PHE A 567 7.76 -30.43 -23.53
CA PHE A 567 9.00 -30.44 -24.28
C PHE A 567 9.05 -31.51 -25.37
N PHE A 568 8.65 -32.73 -25.01
CA PHE A 568 8.64 -33.85 -25.95
C PHE A 568 7.53 -33.74 -26.99
N ASP A 569 6.43 -33.09 -26.63
CA ASP A 569 5.25 -32.95 -27.49
C ASP A 569 4.80 -34.32 -28.03
N ASP A 570 4.37 -34.41 -29.29
CA ASP A 570 3.79 -35.63 -29.87
C ASP A 570 4.68 -36.89 -29.77
N THR A 571 5.99 -36.75 -29.54
CA THR A 571 6.96 -37.87 -29.51
C THR A 571 6.72 -38.88 -28.38
N ILE A 572 6.15 -38.44 -27.25
CA ILE A 572 5.88 -39.30 -26.09
C ILE A 572 4.40 -39.71 -25.98
N SER A 573 3.61 -39.52 -27.04
CA SER A 573 2.18 -39.79 -27.01
C SER A 573 1.84 -41.20 -26.49
N ASN A 574 2.63 -42.21 -26.88
CA ASN A 574 2.45 -43.59 -26.43
C ASN A 574 2.77 -43.78 -24.93
N ASP A 575 3.84 -43.16 -24.45
CA ASP A 575 4.22 -43.22 -23.02
C ASP A 575 3.19 -42.49 -22.16
N VAL A 576 2.71 -41.35 -22.63
CA VAL A 576 1.68 -40.55 -21.97
C VAL A 576 0.36 -41.32 -21.87
N ILE A 577 -0.02 -42.07 -22.90
CA ILE A 577 -1.23 -42.91 -22.87
C ILE A 577 -1.19 -43.92 -21.71
N GLN A 578 -0.01 -44.49 -21.42
CA GLN A 578 0.15 -45.51 -20.37
C GLN A 578 0.04 -44.95 -18.95
N ILE A 579 0.36 -43.67 -18.74
CA ILE A 579 0.36 -43.04 -17.42
C ILE A 579 -0.98 -42.39 -17.05
N ILE A 580 -1.87 -42.13 -18.02
CA ILE A 580 -3.19 -41.53 -17.77
C ILE A 580 -3.97 -42.23 -16.65
N PRO A 581 -4.06 -43.58 -16.57
CA PRO A 581 -4.78 -44.26 -15.50
C PRO A 581 -4.21 -43.97 -14.10
N VAL A 582 -2.89 -43.80 -13.97
CA VAL A 582 -2.24 -43.44 -12.70
C VAL A 582 -2.72 -42.06 -12.25
N TYR A 583 -2.73 -41.08 -13.17
CA TYR A 583 -3.22 -39.73 -12.86
C TYR A 583 -4.73 -39.69 -12.62
N PHE A 584 -5.53 -40.55 -13.23
CA PHE A 584 -6.93 -40.72 -12.88
C PHE A 584 -7.09 -41.26 -11.45
N GLY A 585 -6.27 -42.23 -11.04
CA GLY A 585 -6.25 -42.71 -9.66
C GLY A 585 -5.92 -41.60 -8.66
N ILE A 586 -4.90 -40.77 -8.94
CA ILE A 586 -4.52 -39.66 -8.06
C ILE A 586 -5.58 -38.56 -8.06
N ALA A 587 -6.08 -38.17 -9.24
CA ALA A 587 -7.10 -37.13 -9.38
C ALA A 587 -8.46 -37.54 -8.78
N SER A 588 -8.72 -38.83 -8.56
CA SER A 588 -9.98 -39.32 -7.97
C SER A 588 -9.92 -39.51 -6.45
N LYS A 589 -8.75 -39.35 -5.82
CA LYS A 589 -8.53 -39.50 -4.36
C LYS A 589 -9.51 -38.65 -3.55
N GLU A 590 -9.87 -39.13 -2.38
CA GLU A 590 -10.68 -38.38 -1.43
C GLU A 590 -9.81 -37.40 -0.63
N ILE A 591 -10.38 -36.23 -0.29
CA ILE A 591 -9.72 -35.23 0.56
C ILE A 591 -10.19 -35.44 1.99
N GLU A 592 -9.23 -35.57 2.91
CA GLU A 592 -9.48 -35.63 4.34
C GLU A 592 -9.94 -34.25 4.83
N ILE A 593 -11.11 -34.21 5.49
CA ILE A 593 -11.73 -33.01 6.05
C ILE A 593 -11.82 -33.17 7.56
N THR A 594 -11.29 -32.19 8.27
CA THR A 594 -11.35 -32.08 9.73
C THR A 594 -12.31 -30.95 10.10
N HIS A 595 -13.36 -31.27 10.86
CA HIS A 595 -14.36 -30.30 11.31
C HIS A 595 -14.10 -29.89 12.76
N PHE A 596 -14.09 -28.59 13.05
CA PHE A 596 -14.02 -28.08 14.42
C PHE A 596 -15.38 -27.63 14.96
N PRO A 597 -15.60 -27.76 16.28
CA PRO A 597 -16.75 -27.14 16.92
C PRO A 597 -16.74 -25.62 16.71
N ASP A 598 -17.91 -25.03 16.45
CA ASP A 598 -18.13 -23.59 16.17
C ASP A 598 -17.47 -22.63 17.19
N ASN A 599 -17.18 -23.13 18.39
CA ASN A 599 -16.68 -22.34 19.52
C ASN A 599 -15.14 -22.26 19.59
N HIS A 600 -14.42 -23.00 18.76
CA HIS A 600 -12.96 -22.95 18.73
C HIS A 600 -12.48 -21.94 17.70
N GLN A 601 -11.97 -20.79 18.17
CA GLN A 601 -11.27 -19.78 17.36
C GLN A 601 -9.89 -20.29 16.88
N ILE A 602 -9.84 -21.48 16.27
CA ILE A 602 -8.62 -22.02 15.69
C ILE A 602 -8.50 -21.45 14.28
N GLU A 603 -7.69 -20.41 14.13
CA GLU A 603 -7.43 -19.80 12.83
C GLU A 603 -6.49 -20.65 11.95
N TYR A 604 -5.69 -21.55 12.55
CA TYR A 604 -4.70 -22.34 11.84
C TYR A 604 -4.48 -23.72 12.47
N ILE A 605 -4.52 -24.77 11.65
CA ILE A 605 -3.96 -26.10 11.99
C ILE A 605 -2.72 -26.32 11.12
N PRO A 606 -1.55 -26.59 11.71
CA PRO A 606 -0.38 -27.03 10.95
C PRO A 606 -0.72 -28.23 10.04
N GLY A 607 -0.42 -28.11 8.74
CA GLY A 607 -0.63 -29.18 7.74
C GLY A 607 -2.02 -29.17 7.06
N PHE A 608 -2.95 -28.32 7.50
CA PHE A 608 -4.26 -28.18 6.87
C PHE A 608 -4.49 -26.75 6.37
N VAL A 609 -5.39 -26.61 5.40
CA VAL A 609 -5.87 -25.33 4.87
C VAL A 609 -7.34 -25.18 5.23
N ARG A 610 -7.73 -24.01 5.73
CA ARG A 610 -9.13 -23.70 6.04
C ARG A 610 -9.91 -23.53 4.74
N ALA A 611 -10.94 -24.36 4.51
CA ALA A 611 -11.80 -24.30 3.32
C ALA A 611 -13.20 -23.74 3.61
N SER A 612 -13.62 -23.75 4.88
CA SER A 612 -14.85 -23.09 5.36
C SER A 612 -14.62 -22.55 6.77
N THR A 613 -15.62 -21.91 7.38
CA THR A 613 -15.49 -21.43 8.77
C THR A 613 -15.12 -22.55 9.74
N ASN A 614 -15.57 -23.78 9.48
CA ASN A 614 -15.43 -24.89 10.41
C ASN A 614 -14.59 -26.05 9.86
N ASP A 615 -14.29 -26.06 8.56
CA ASP A 615 -13.63 -27.18 7.88
C ASP A 615 -12.18 -26.86 7.50
N PHE A 616 -11.32 -27.81 7.81
CA PHE A 616 -9.92 -27.85 7.42
C PHE A 616 -9.65 -29.05 6.51
N VAL A 617 -8.89 -28.83 5.44
CA VAL A 617 -8.58 -29.86 4.43
C VAL A 617 -7.07 -30.09 4.35
N LYS A 618 -6.68 -31.36 4.18
CA LYS A 618 -5.26 -31.76 4.18
C LYS A 618 -4.50 -31.20 2.97
N ARG A 619 -3.45 -30.41 3.23
CA ARG A 619 -2.72 -29.68 2.18
C ARG A 619 -2.02 -30.59 1.15
N SER A 620 -1.44 -31.71 1.61
CA SER A 620 -0.81 -32.72 0.74
C SER A 620 -1.78 -33.20 -0.33
N THR A 621 -2.95 -33.67 0.10
CA THR A 621 -3.92 -34.32 -0.79
C THR A 621 -4.46 -33.35 -1.84
N ILE A 622 -4.74 -32.10 -1.44
CA ILE A 622 -5.16 -31.04 -2.37
C ILE A 622 -4.11 -30.82 -3.46
N ARG A 623 -2.83 -30.71 -3.06
CA ARG A 623 -1.72 -30.51 -4.00
C ARG A 623 -1.58 -31.71 -4.94
N GLU A 624 -1.63 -32.93 -4.42
CA GLU A 624 -1.54 -34.14 -5.25
C GLU A 624 -2.64 -34.19 -6.32
N ILE A 625 -3.88 -33.94 -5.93
CA ILE A 625 -5.04 -33.92 -6.86
C ILE A 625 -4.88 -32.78 -7.86
N SER A 626 -4.52 -31.58 -7.39
CA SER A 626 -4.31 -30.41 -8.25
C SER A 626 -3.26 -30.67 -9.34
N PHE A 627 -2.10 -31.23 -8.96
CA PHE A 627 -1.06 -31.60 -9.92
C PHE A 627 -1.52 -32.68 -10.89
N ALA A 628 -2.23 -33.71 -10.42
CA ALA A 628 -2.77 -34.74 -11.31
C ALA A 628 -3.75 -34.16 -12.35
N LEU A 629 -4.62 -33.24 -11.94
CA LEU A 629 -5.50 -32.52 -12.84
C LEU A 629 -4.73 -31.63 -13.83
N MET A 630 -3.69 -30.93 -13.38
CA MET A 630 -2.84 -30.13 -14.28
C MET A 630 -2.10 -31.01 -15.30
N THR A 631 -1.60 -32.18 -14.89
CA THR A 631 -0.99 -33.15 -15.81
C THR A 631 -2.02 -33.66 -16.83
N ILE A 632 -3.23 -34.05 -16.39
CA ILE A 632 -4.32 -34.44 -17.31
C ILE A 632 -4.64 -33.31 -18.30
N ASN A 633 -4.74 -32.07 -17.82
CA ASN A 633 -4.98 -30.89 -18.63
C ASN A 633 -3.89 -30.69 -19.70
N THR A 634 -2.62 -30.95 -19.38
CA THR A 634 -1.51 -30.90 -20.34
C THR A 634 -1.56 -32.06 -21.33
N ILE A 635 -1.86 -33.27 -20.87
CA ILE A 635 -2.03 -34.46 -21.72
C ILE A 635 -3.15 -34.28 -22.76
N ILE A 636 -4.27 -33.65 -22.39
CA ILE A 636 -5.36 -33.35 -23.33
C ILE A 636 -4.88 -32.43 -24.46
N SER A 637 -4.07 -31.40 -24.13
CA SER A 637 -3.50 -30.50 -25.13
C SER A 637 -2.55 -31.20 -26.09
N LEU A 638 -1.83 -32.21 -25.59
CA LEU A 638 -0.92 -33.03 -26.38
C LEU A 638 -1.71 -33.96 -27.31
N LEU A 639 -2.49 -34.88 -26.73
CA LEU A 639 -3.17 -35.94 -27.47
C LEU A 639 -4.34 -35.44 -28.31
N LYS A 640 -4.94 -34.29 -27.95
CA LYS A 640 -6.09 -33.68 -28.64
C LYS A 640 -7.18 -34.71 -28.92
N ARG A 641 -7.49 -34.98 -30.19
CA ARG A 641 -8.51 -35.96 -30.60
C ARG A 641 -8.17 -37.40 -30.19
N ASN A 642 -6.89 -37.75 -30.04
CA ASN A 642 -6.47 -39.08 -29.58
C ASN A 642 -6.82 -39.33 -28.11
N TYR A 643 -7.17 -38.28 -27.35
CA TYR A 643 -7.65 -38.40 -25.98
C TYR A 643 -9.11 -38.89 -25.88
N GLN A 644 -9.85 -39.01 -27.00
CA GLN A 644 -11.29 -39.26 -27.00
C GLN A 644 -11.72 -40.47 -26.16
N GLN A 645 -10.93 -41.55 -26.13
CA GLN A 645 -11.24 -42.76 -25.35
C GLN A 645 -11.26 -42.53 -23.83
N PHE A 646 -10.57 -41.50 -23.33
CA PHE A 646 -10.46 -41.18 -21.91
C PHE A 646 -11.49 -40.15 -21.44
N VAL A 647 -12.14 -39.47 -22.38
CA VAL A 647 -13.09 -38.38 -22.13
C VAL A 647 -14.17 -38.74 -21.11
N PRO A 648 -14.84 -39.91 -21.15
CA PRO A 648 -15.91 -40.22 -20.19
C PRO A 648 -15.40 -40.23 -18.74
N VAL A 649 -14.24 -40.86 -18.49
CA VAL A 649 -13.63 -40.96 -17.16
C VAL A 649 -13.16 -39.58 -16.69
N THR A 650 -12.56 -38.78 -17.60
CA THR A 650 -12.14 -37.43 -17.27
C THR A 650 -13.31 -36.54 -16.87
N ILE A 651 -14.43 -36.61 -17.61
CA ILE A 651 -15.66 -35.86 -17.29
C ILE A 651 -16.19 -36.29 -15.92
N GLU A 652 -16.20 -37.58 -15.61
CA GLU A 652 -16.63 -38.09 -14.30
C GLU A 652 -15.80 -37.48 -13.16
N ILE A 653 -14.48 -37.54 -13.27
CA ILE A 653 -13.54 -37.01 -12.25
C ILE A 653 -13.72 -35.50 -12.06
N VAL A 654 -13.70 -34.72 -13.14
CA VAL A 654 -13.79 -33.24 -13.01
C VAL A 654 -15.18 -32.80 -12.57
N SER A 655 -16.23 -33.51 -13.00
CA SER A 655 -17.61 -33.22 -12.54
C SER A 655 -17.77 -33.51 -11.05
N LYS A 656 -17.15 -34.58 -10.52
CA LYS A 656 -17.11 -34.88 -9.09
C LYS A 656 -16.52 -33.72 -8.30
N TRP A 657 -15.39 -33.17 -8.76
CA TRP A 657 -14.74 -32.05 -8.07
C TRP A 657 -15.48 -30.73 -8.18
N ILE A 658 -16.08 -30.45 -9.33
CA ILE A 658 -16.90 -29.26 -9.53
C ILE A 658 -18.13 -29.31 -8.61
N ARG A 659 -18.77 -30.48 -8.46
CA ARG A 659 -19.92 -30.72 -7.56
C ARG A 659 -19.55 -30.91 -6.09
N TYR A 660 -18.26 -30.97 -5.77
CA TYR A 660 -17.84 -31.30 -4.40
C TYR A 660 -18.36 -30.23 -3.43
N PRO A 661 -19.03 -30.55 -2.32
CA PRO A 661 -19.69 -29.55 -1.48
C PRO A 661 -18.74 -28.46 -0.94
N ILE A 662 -17.51 -28.82 -0.57
CA ILE A 662 -16.51 -27.91 -0.01
C ILE A 662 -15.75 -27.18 -1.12
N LEU A 663 -15.56 -25.87 -0.95
CA LEU A 663 -14.88 -25.01 -1.91
C LEU A 663 -13.35 -25.17 -1.81
N ILE A 664 -12.78 -25.96 -2.72
CA ILE A 664 -11.31 -26.13 -2.83
C ILE A 664 -10.86 -25.61 -4.19
N ASN A 665 -10.50 -24.32 -4.23
CA ASN A 665 -10.19 -23.61 -5.47
C ASN A 665 -9.03 -24.22 -6.26
N GLU A 666 -8.01 -24.74 -5.58
CA GLU A 666 -6.83 -25.37 -6.21
C GLU A 666 -7.18 -26.64 -7.00
N VAL A 667 -8.35 -27.25 -6.75
CA VAL A 667 -8.83 -28.46 -7.43
C VAL A 667 -9.96 -28.13 -8.42
N ARG A 668 -10.90 -27.27 -8.02
CA ARG A 668 -12.02 -26.88 -8.90
C ARG A 668 -11.56 -26.10 -10.12
N TYR A 669 -10.60 -25.18 -10.00
CA TYR A 669 -10.16 -24.38 -11.14
C TYR A 669 -9.49 -25.23 -12.25
N PRO A 670 -8.54 -26.15 -11.95
CA PRO A 670 -8.04 -27.11 -12.93
C PRO A 670 -9.14 -27.98 -13.57
N SER A 671 -10.16 -28.36 -12.79
CA SER A 671 -11.30 -29.14 -13.30
C SER A 671 -12.07 -28.38 -14.39
N TRP A 672 -12.30 -27.07 -14.22
CA TRP A 672 -12.90 -26.22 -15.25
C TRP A 672 -12.00 -26.06 -16.49
N LEU A 673 -10.68 -25.91 -16.30
CA LEU A 673 -9.72 -25.84 -17.41
C LEU A 673 -9.75 -27.10 -18.28
N ILE A 674 -9.78 -28.27 -17.65
CA ILE A 674 -9.89 -29.56 -18.33
C ILE A 674 -11.15 -29.61 -19.18
N LEU A 675 -12.32 -29.28 -18.61
CA LEU A 675 -13.58 -29.27 -19.37
C LEU A 675 -13.50 -28.35 -20.59
N ASN A 676 -12.95 -27.15 -20.43
CA ASN A 676 -12.79 -26.22 -21.54
C ASN A 676 -11.84 -26.76 -22.64
N LYS A 677 -10.76 -27.45 -22.27
CA LYS A 677 -9.88 -28.10 -23.26
C LYS A 677 -10.53 -29.29 -23.96
N LEU A 678 -11.28 -30.10 -23.21
CA LEU A 678 -12.08 -31.18 -23.81
C LEU A 678 -13.07 -30.61 -24.82
N MET A 679 -13.74 -29.49 -24.52
CA MET A 679 -14.66 -28.82 -25.47
C MET A 679 -13.95 -28.42 -26.77
N LEU A 680 -12.72 -27.90 -26.65
CA LEU A 680 -11.95 -27.41 -27.79
C LEU A 680 -11.38 -28.54 -28.66
N PHE A 681 -10.84 -29.60 -28.06
CA PHE A 681 -10.08 -30.62 -28.76
C PHE A 681 -10.83 -31.93 -28.99
N CYS A 682 -11.84 -32.22 -28.18
CA CYS A 682 -12.61 -33.46 -28.21
C CYS A 682 -14.07 -33.19 -28.60
N ASP A 683 -14.76 -34.25 -29.03
CA ASP A 683 -16.19 -34.17 -29.30
C ASP A 683 -16.96 -34.46 -28.02
N ILE A 684 -17.27 -33.40 -27.27
CA ILE A 684 -18.08 -33.46 -26.05
C ILE A 684 -19.30 -32.54 -26.17
N ASN A 685 -20.36 -32.90 -25.45
CA ASN A 685 -21.58 -32.11 -25.41
C ASN A 685 -21.30 -30.73 -24.77
N ALA A 686 -21.55 -29.67 -25.53
CA ALA A 686 -21.36 -28.28 -25.12
C ALA A 686 -22.21 -27.88 -23.91
N ASP A 687 -23.30 -28.58 -23.65
CA ASP A 687 -24.18 -28.31 -22.50
C ASP A 687 -23.57 -28.75 -21.16
N ILE A 688 -22.56 -29.61 -21.13
CA ILE A 688 -21.99 -30.14 -19.87
C ILE A 688 -21.48 -29.01 -18.97
N VAL A 689 -20.74 -28.06 -19.55
CA VAL A 689 -20.18 -26.91 -18.81
C VAL A 689 -21.30 -26.00 -18.25
N PRO A 690 -22.27 -25.53 -19.07
CA PRO A 690 -23.47 -24.86 -18.59
C PRO A 690 -24.22 -25.60 -17.47
N ILE A 691 -24.47 -26.91 -17.63
CA ILE A 691 -25.24 -27.71 -16.66
C ILE A 691 -24.49 -27.79 -15.33
N LEU A 692 -23.20 -28.13 -15.35
CA LEU A 692 -22.38 -28.22 -14.14
C LEU A 692 -22.28 -26.87 -13.42
N PHE A 693 -22.28 -25.77 -14.17
CA PHE A 693 -22.30 -24.44 -13.59
C PHE A 693 -23.64 -24.13 -12.91
N ILE A 694 -24.76 -24.44 -13.56
CA ILE A 694 -26.10 -24.26 -12.99
C ILE A 694 -26.27 -25.09 -11.72
N GLU A 695 -25.79 -26.34 -11.70
CA GLU A 695 -25.86 -27.23 -10.53
C GLU A 695 -25.02 -26.74 -9.34
N ASN A 696 -24.03 -25.88 -9.56
CA ASN A 696 -23.11 -25.37 -8.53
C ASN A 696 -23.23 -23.87 -8.26
N SER A 697 -24.37 -23.27 -8.66
CA SER A 697 -24.64 -21.83 -8.59
C SER A 697 -24.58 -21.21 -7.18
N ILE A 698 -24.54 -22.05 -6.13
CA ILE A 698 -24.43 -21.63 -4.73
C ILE A 698 -23.10 -20.90 -4.43
N ASN A 699 -22.06 -21.06 -5.25
CA ASN A 699 -20.74 -20.45 -5.03
C ASN A 699 -20.46 -19.24 -5.96
N LEU A 700 -21.24 -18.17 -5.81
CA LEU A 700 -21.12 -16.92 -6.58
C LEU A 700 -19.72 -16.25 -6.50
N LEU A 701 -18.93 -16.57 -5.47
CA LEU A 701 -17.59 -16.01 -5.23
C LEU A 701 -16.54 -16.35 -6.32
N LEU A 702 -16.76 -17.36 -7.16
CA LEU A 702 -15.83 -17.73 -8.24
C LEU A 702 -16.26 -17.26 -9.64
N MET A 703 -17.34 -16.48 -9.75
CA MET A 703 -17.92 -16.06 -11.03
C MET A 703 -16.89 -15.49 -12.01
N ASP A 704 -16.01 -14.61 -11.53
CA ASP A 704 -15.01 -13.93 -12.37
C ASP A 704 -14.02 -14.91 -13.04
N LYS A 705 -13.73 -16.04 -12.39
CA LYS A 705 -12.82 -17.08 -12.93
C LYS A 705 -13.54 -18.08 -13.84
N ILE A 706 -14.83 -18.34 -13.61
CA ILE A 706 -15.56 -19.42 -14.31
C ILE A 706 -16.29 -18.91 -15.57
N ILE A 707 -16.79 -17.68 -15.56
CA ILE A 707 -17.54 -17.08 -16.67
C ILE A 707 -16.82 -17.15 -18.03
N PRO A 708 -15.49 -16.96 -18.14
CA PRO A 708 -14.78 -17.15 -19.40
C PRO A 708 -14.96 -18.56 -20.00
N PHE A 709 -14.97 -19.62 -19.17
CA PHE A 709 -15.17 -21.00 -19.62
C PHE A 709 -16.61 -21.23 -20.10
N ILE A 710 -17.59 -20.67 -19.40
CA ILE A 710 -19.01 -20.73 -19.79
C ILE A 710 -19.22 -20.03 -21.13
N LYS A 711 -18.64 -18.83 -21.29
CA LYS A 711 -18.69 -18.07 -22.55
C LYS A 711 -18.13 -18.89 -23.71
N ASN A 712 -16.97 -19.54 -23.52
CA ASN A 712 -16.39 -20.41 -24.54
C ASN A 712 -17.29 -21.60 -24.86
N ALA A 713 -17.85 -22.27 -23.85
CA ALA A 713 -18.76 -23.39 -24.05
C ALA A 713 -20.02 -22.98 -24.83
N ILE A 714 -20.60 -21.81 -24.53
CA ILE A 714 -21.73 -21.24 -25.27
C ILE A 714 -21.33 -20.96 -26.73
N GLN A 715 -20.19 -20.31 -26.96
CA GLN A 715 -19.71 -20.04 -28.33
C GLN A 715 -19.51 -21.33 -29.13
N ILE A 716 -18.90 -22.35 -28.54
CA ILE A 716 -18.70 -23.65 -29.18
C ILE A 716 -20.06 -24.32 -29.44
N GLY A 717 -20.97 -24.29 -28.47
CA GLY A 717 -22.33 -24.83 -28.60
C GLY A 717 -23.14 -24.14 -29.69
N MET A 718 -23.00 -22.82 -29.85
CA MET A 718 -23.60 -22.07 -30.94
C MET A 718 -23.03 -22.49 -32.30
N VAL A 719 -21.70 -22.57 -32.44
CA VAL A 719 -21.05 -23.01 -33.69
C VAL A 719 -21.45 -24.44 -34.06
N ARG A 720 -21.65 -25.31 -33.06
CA ARG A 720 -22.06 -26.70 -33.25
C ARG A 720 -23.59 -26.90 -33.32
N ASN A 721 -24.39 -25.85 -33.21
CA ASN A 721 -25.86 -25.91 -33.10
C ASN A 721 -26.36 -26.88 -32.01
N SER A 722 -25.63 -27.00 -30.90
CA SER A 722 -25.91 -27.95 -29.81
C SER A 722 -26.27 -27.29 -28.48
N LEU A 723 -26.29 -25.95 -28.41
CA LEU A 723 -26.61 -25.22 -27.20
C LEU A 723 -28.10 -25.30 -26.86
N LYS A 724 -28.42 -25.78 -25.65
CA LYS A 724 -29.77 -25.64 -25.09
C LYS A 724 -30.03 -24.22 -24.62
N ILE A 725 -31.00 -23.55 -25.25
CA ILE A 725 -31.42 -22.19 -24.92
C ILE A 725 -31.87 -22.08 -23.45
N ASP A 726 -32.58 -23.09 -22.93
CA ASP A 726 -33.04 -23.11 -21.53
C ASP A 726 -31.87 -23.05 -20.53
N CYS A 727 -30.75 -23.69 -20.83
CA CYS A 727 -29.54 -23.60 -20.01
C CYS A 727 -28.97 -22.18 -20.01
N PHE A 728 -28.98 -21.52 -21.17
CA PHE A 728 -28.51 -20.15 -21.29
C PHE A 728 -29.37 -19.17 -20.47
N ILE A 729 -30.70 -19.34 -20.48
CA ILE A 729 -31.62 -18.53 -19.66
C ILE A 729 -31.29 -18.69 -18.16
N LYS A 730 -31.13 -19.92 -17.68
CA LYS A 730 -30.75 -20.16 -16.27
C LYS A 730 -29.40 -19.54 -15.90
N ILE A 731 -28.44 -19.54 -16.81
CA ILE A 731 -27.16 -18.86 -16.58
C ILE A 731 -27.36 -17.34 -16.45
N LEU A 732 -28.22 -16.74 -17.29
CA LEU A 732 -28.54 -15.31 -17.16
C LEU A 732 -29.20 -14.99 -15.81
N GLU A 733 -30.07 -15.86 -15.31
CA GLU A 733 -30.69 -15.73 -13.97
C GLU A 733 -29.62 -15.77 -12.86
N ILE A 734 -28.68 -16.72 -12.91
CA ILE A 734 -27.58 -16.82 -11.94
C ILE A 734 -26.67 -15.59 -12.01
N VAL A 735 -26.36 -15.10 -13.22
CA VAL A 735 -25.55 -13.89 -13.43
C VAL A 735 -26.28 -12.65 -12.88
N LEU A 736 -27.60 -12.58 -13.02
CA LEU A 736 -28.40 -11.50 -12.44
C LEU A 736 -28.41 -11.56 -10.91
N GLN A 737 -28.54 -12.76 -10.33
CA GLN A 737 -28.45 -12.94 -8.87
C GLN A 737 -27.08 -12.53 -8.33
N SER A 738 -25.99 -12.88 -9.04
CA SER A 738 -24.63 -12.41 -8.73
C SER A 738 -24.55 -10.89 -8.74
N LEU A 739 -25.09 -10.26 -9.78
CA LEU A 739 -25.13 -8.81 -9.93
C LEU A 739 -25.87 -8.15 -8.76
N GLN A 740 -27.06 -8.65 -8.39
CA GLN A 740 -27.83 -8.14 -7.26
C GLN A 740 -27.07 -8.26 -5.93
N ASN A 741 -26.43 -9.40 -5.68
CA ASN A 741 -25.63 -9.60 -4.47
C ASN A 741 -24.44 -8.64 -4.40
N LYS A 742 -23.71 -8.43 -5.50
CA LYS A 742 -22.58 -7.50 -5.55
C LYS A 742 -23.01 -6.04 -5.41
N ILE A 743 -24.18 -5.67 -5.94
CA ILE A 743 -24.75 -4.33 -5.77
C ILE A 743 -25.09 -4.09 -4.29
N ASN A 744 -25.66 -5.08 -3.62
CA ASN A 744 -26.02 -4.98 -2.20
C ASN A 744 -24.80 -4.95 -1.26
N SER A 745 -23.66 -5.51 -1.66
CA SER A 745 -22.46 -5.60 -0.82
C SER A 745 -21.51 -4.40 -0.92
N ALA A 746 -21.80 -3.40 -1.77
CA ALA A 746 -21.05 -2.15 -2.00
C ALA A 746 -19.53 -2.24 -2.39
N GLU A 747 -18.87 -3.38 -2.20
CA GLU A 747 -17.40 -3.50 -2.28
C GLU A 747 -16.85 -4.25 -3.51
N CYS A 748 -17.69 -4.70 -4.46
CA CYS A 748 -17.26 -5.56 -5.56
C CYS A 748 -17.53 -5.00 -6.97
N ALA A 749 -16.52 -5.05 -7.85
CA ALA A 749 -16.65 -4.71 -9.26
C ALA A 749 -17.56 -5.70 -10.01
N ILE A 750 -18.42 -5.18 -10.88
CA ILE A 750 -19.45 -5.93 -11.65
C ILE A 750 -19.10 -6.16 -13.12
N ILE A 751 -17.80 -6.09 -13.43
CA ILE A 751 -17.27 -6.11 -14.80
C ILE A 751 -17.66 -7.42 -15.52
N THR A 752 -17.61 -8.55 -14.81
CA THR A 752 -17.86 -9.88 -15.37
C THR A 752 -19.31 -10.05 -15.79
N GLU A 753 -20.26 -9.72 -14.91
CA GLU A 753 -21.70 -9.80 -15.15
C GLU A 753 -22.11 -8.90 -16.31
N THR A 754 -21.63 -7.65 -16.30
CA THR A 754 -21.84 -6.67 -17.37
C THR A 754 -21.37 -7.19 -18.71
N ASN A 755 -20.17 -7.77 -18.77
CA ASN A 755 -19.59 -8.30 -20.00
C ASN A 755 -20.31 -9.56 -20.49
N PHE A 756 -20.78 -10.40 -19.58
CA PHE A 756 -21.52 -11.62 -19.94
C PHE A 756 -22.89 -11.29 -20.55
N ILE A 757 -23.64 -10.34 -19.97
CA ILE A 757 -24.93 -9.93 -20.53
C ILE A 757 -24.75 -9.23 -21.89
N LYS A 758 -23.71 -8.39 -22.03
CA LYS A 758 -23.34 -7.84 -23.35
C LYS A 758 -22.98 -8.92 -24.37
N PHE A 759 -22.30 -9.97 -23.95
CA PHE A 759 -22.00 -11.12 -24.80
C PHE A 759 -23.29 -11.80 -25.24
N GLY A 760 -24.24 -12.03 -24.33
CA GLY A 760 -25.56 -12.57 -24.64
C GLY A 760 -26.33 -11.72 -25.66
N LEU A 761 -26.42 -10.41 -25.43
CA LEU A 761 -27.12 -9.49 -26.35
C LEU A 761 -26.54 -9.56 -27.77
N LYS A 762 -25.22 -9.62 -27.91
CA LYS A 762 -24.56 -9.66 -29.23
C LYS A 762 -24.69 -11.00 -29.96
N ASN A 763 -24.69 -12.12 -29.24
CA ASN A 763 -24.56 -13.44 -29.85
C ASN A 763 -25.90 -14.20 -29.87
N ILE A 764 -26.76 -13.99 -28.86
CA ILE A 764 -28.07 -14.62 -28.73
C ILE A 764 -29.12 -13.51 -28.47
N PRO A 765 -29.33 -12.59 -29.44
CA PRO A 765 -30.10 -11.37 -29.24
C PRO A 765 -31.56 -11.63 -28.89
N GLN A 766 -32.20 -12.64 -29.51
CA GLN A 766 -33.62 -12.94 -29.28
C GLN A 766 -33.91 -13.29 -27.82
N VAL A 767 -33.11 -14.20 -27.25
CA VAL A 767 -33.26 -14.67 -25.87
C VAL A 767 -32.86 -13.58 -24.89
N THR A 768 -31.70 -12.96 -25.12
CA THR A 768 -31.16 -11.97 -24.17
C THR A 768 -31.95 -10.67 -24.18
N SER A 769 -32.52 -10.26 -25.31
CA SER A 769 -33.38 -9.08 -25.38
C SER A 769 -34.71 -9.32 -24.67
N SER A 770 -35.30 -10.51 -24.83
CA SER A 770 -36.50 -10.92 -24.06
C SER A 770 -36.20 -10.94 -22.55
N PHE A 771 -35.07 -11.53 -22.15
CA PHE A 771 -34.61 -11.51 -20.76
C PHE A 771 -34.41 -10.09 -20.23
N PHE A 772 -33.77 -9.22 -21.00
CA PHE A 772 -33.56 -7.83 -20.62
C PHE A 772 -34.90 -7.10 -20.42
N ASN A 773 -35.83 -7.21 -21.38
CA ASN A 773 -37.12 -6.52 -21.30
C ASN A 773 -38.02 -7.03 -20.17
N ASN A 774 -38.02 -8.35 -19.91
CA ASN A 774 -38.95 -8.97 -18.97
C ASN A 774 -38.39 -9.05 -17.54
N ILE A 775 -37.07 -9.05 -17.36
CA ILE A 775 -36.42 -9.31 -16.07
C ILE A 775 -35.53 -8.15 -15.62
N ILE A 776 -34.64 -7.63 -16.49
CA ILE A 776 -33.72 -6.55 -16.10
C ILE A 776 -34.43 -5.19 -16.07
N LYS A 777 -35.15 -4.83 -17.14
CA LYS A 777 -35.82 -3.53 -17.30
C LYS A 777 -36.75 -3.20 -16.12
N PRO A 778 -37.58 -4.12 -15.58
CA PRO A 778 -38.43 -3.83 -14.43
C PRO A 778 -37.68 -3.47 -13.15
N VAL A 779 -36.44 -3.96 -12.95
CA VAL A 779 -35.65 -3.70 -11.74
C VAL A 779 -34.66 -2.54 -11.89
N ILE A 780 -34.57 -1.91 -13.07
CA ILE A 780 -33.69 -0.75 -13.31
C ILE A 780 -33.89 0.37 -12.28
N PRO A 781 -35.13 0.76 -11.88
CA PRO A 781 -35.33 1.79 -10.87
C PRO A 781 -34.68 1.50 -9.51
N GLU A 782 -34.51 0.23 -9.15
CA GLU A 782 -33.79 -0.20 -7.95
C GLU A 782 -32.27 -0.19 -8.20
N LEU A 783 -31.83 -0.70 -9.36
CA LEU A 783 -30.41 -0.78 -9.71
C LEU A 783 -29.74 0.60 -9.74
N ILE A 784 -30.40 1.62 -10.29
CA ILE A 784 -29.81 2.97 -10.42
C ILE A 784 -29.64 3.69 -9.07
N GLN A 785 -30.22 3.18 -7.98
CA GLN A 785 -30.01 3.73 -6.63
C GLN A 785 -28.60 3.43 -6.10
N HIS A 786 -27.89 2.50 -6.72
CA HIS A 786 -26.54 2.11 -6.37
C HIS A 786 -25.57 2.47 -7.50
N GLU A 787 -24.40 3.01 -7.16
CA GLU A 787 -23.40 3.45 -8.15
C GLU A 787 -23.01 2.35 -9.15
N ASN A 788 -22.72 1.15 -8.64
CA ASN A 788 -22.41 -0.03 -9.47
C ASN A 788 -23.61 -0.41 -10.36
N GLY A 789 -24.84 -0.35 -9.83
CA GLY A 789 -26.04 -0.67 -10.62
C GLY A 789 -26.29 0.34 -11.75
N LEU A 790 -26.04 1.63 -11.51
CA LEU A 790 -26.07 2.67 -12.53
C LEU A 790 -25.02 2.41 -13.63
N GLU A 791 -23.79 2.09 -13.25
CA GLU A 791 -22.72 1.73 -14.19
C GLU A 791 -23.12 0.54 -15.08
N PHE A 792 -23.76 -0.49 -14.51
CA PHE A 792 -24.27 -1.63 -15.27
C PHE A 792 -25.31 -1.20 -16.31
N VAL A 793 -26.30 -0.42 -15.91
CA VAL A 793 -27.39 0.06 -16.78
C VAL A 793 -26.82 0.88 -17.93
N LEU A 794 -25.96 1.87 -17.63
CA LEU A 794 -25.32 2.72 -18.63
C LEU A 794 -24.45 1.92 -19.62
N LYS A 795 -23.90 0.79 -19.19
CA LYS A 795 -23.10 -0.09 -20.05
C LYS A 795 -23.97 -1.02 -20.90
N VAL A 796 -24.99 -1.64 -20.35
CA VAL A 796 -25.77 -2.72 -20.99
C VAL A 796 -26.93 -2.17 -21.82
N ALA A 797 -27.70 -1.22 -21.31
CA ALA A 797 -28.91 -0.71 -21.97
C ALA A 797 -28.66 -0.14 -23.37
N PRO A 798 -27.58 0.63 -23.65
CA PRO A 798 -27.30 1.06 -25.02
C PRO A 798 -27.00 -0.11 -25.96
N THR A 799 -26.48 -1.22 -25.45
CA THR A 799 -26.25 -2.44 -26.26
C THR A 799 -27.56 -3.14 -26.55
N TYR A 800 -28.47 -3.17 -25.58
CA TYR A 800 -29.83 -3.70 -25.77
C TYR A 800 -30.58 -2.89 -26.83
N ILE A 801 -30.72 -1.57 -26.66
CA ILE A 801 -31.50 -0.71 -27.59
C ILE A 801 -31.01 -0.85 -29.04
N ILE A 802 -29.69 -0.83 -29.26
CA ILE A 802 -29.11 -0.96 -30.61
C ILE A 802 -29.46 -2.31 -31.25
N ILE A 803 -29.51 -3.39 -30.47
CA ILE A 803 -29.71 -4.75 -30.98
C ILE A 803 -31.19 -5.12 -31.07
N SER A 804 -31.99 -4.72 -30.09
CA SER A 804 -33.42 -5.02 -30.02
C SER A 804 -34.28 -4.03 -30.78
N HIS A 805 -33.73 -2.85 -31.12
CA HIS A 805 -34.47 -1.70 -31.63
C HIS A 805 -35.65 -1.26 -30.72
N ASP A 806 -35.57 -1.57 -29.42
CA ASP A 806 -36.59 -1.18 -28.45
C ASP A 806 -36.45 0.30 -28.05
N ASN A 807 -37.08 1.16 -28.83
CA ASN A 807 -37.14 2.60 -28.56
C ASN A 807 -38.02 2.96 -27.35
N SER A 808 -38.82 2.03 -26.79
CA SER A 808 -39.69 2.33 -25.64
C SER A 808 -38.90 2.68 -24.37
N PHE A 809 -37.68 2.13 -24.24
CA PHE A 809 -36.80 2.40 -23.09
C PHE A 809 -35.80 3.54 -23.35
N LEU A 810 -35.75 4.07 -24.58
CA LEU A 810 -34.77 5.08 -24.95
C LEU A 810 -34.97 6.37 -24.15
N GLY A 811 -36.21 6.81 -23.95
CA GLY A 811 -36.53 8.01 -23.17
C GLY A 811 -36.03 7.94 -21.72
N ASP A 812 -36.32 6.83 -21.04
CA ASP A 812 -35.86 6.60 -19.65
C ASP A 812 -34.33 6.55 -19.57
N LEU A 813 -33.68 5.88 -20.54
CA LEU A 813 -32.22 5.82 -20.58
C LEU A 813 -31.59 7.20 -20.83
N ILE A 814 -32.18 8.01 -21.72
CA ILE A 814 -31.73 9.40 -21.96
C ILE A 814 -31.80 10.20 -20.67
N PHE A 815 -32.92 10.09 -19.93
CA PHE A 815 -33.05 10.75 -18.63
C PHE A 815 -31.94 10.34 -17.66
N ILE A 816 -31.68 9.02 -17.51
CA ILE A 816 -30.63 8.48 -16.63
C ILE A 816 -29.22 8.95 -17.05
N MET A 817 -28.91 8.90 -18.36
CA MET A 817 -27.62 9.39 -18.88
C MET A 817 -27.46 10.89 -18.63
N ASN A 818 -28.54 11.65 -18.79
CA ASN A 818 -28.53 13.09 -18.63
C ASN A 818 -28.36 13.53 -17.18
N GLU A 819 -29.01 12.86 -16.25
CA GLU A 819 -28.79 13.02 -14.80
C GLU A 819 -27.34 12.72 -14.42
N SER A 820 -26.78 11.62 -14.95
CA SER A 820 -25.39 11.22 -14.67
C SER A 820 -24.36 12.25 -15.16
N LEU A 821 -24.68 13.02 -16.20
CA LEU A 821 -23.81 14.08 -16.72
C LEU A 821 -23.86 15.39 -15.91
N ASN A 822 -24.81 15.53 -14.98
CA ASN A 822 -24.87 16.70 -14.10
C ASN A 822 -23.71 16.72 -13.10
N ASP A 823 -23.20 15.54 -12.73
CA ASP A 823 -22.00 15.37 -11.90
C ASP A 823 -20.78 15.06 -12.78
N ILE A 824 -20.18 16.12 -13.32
CA ILE A 824 -19.08 16.12 -14.30
C ILE A 824 -17.83 15.38 -13.78
N GLU A 825 -17.64 15.30 -12.46
CA GLU A 825 -16.50 14.63 -11.82
C GLU A 825 -16.71 13.13 -11.64
N SER A 826 -17.96 12.64 -11.72
CA SER A 826 -18.27 11.23 -11.52
C SER A 826 -17.74 10.31 -12.64
N SER A 827 -17.35 9.10 -12.24
CA SER A 827 -17.04 8.01 -13.19
C SER A 827 -18.24 7.69 -14.10
N ASN A 828 -19.45 7.84 -13.58
CA ASN A 828 -20.71 7.60 -14.28
C ASN A 828 -20.96 8.61 -15.41
N ALA A 829 -20.59 9.88 -15.25
CA ALA A 829 -20.68 10.87 -16.32
C ALA A 829 -19.87 10.44 -17.56
N GLN A 830 -18.68 9.90 -17.36
CA GLN A 830 -17.82 9.40 -18.44
C GLN A 830 -18.47 8.21 -19.16
N ILE A 831 -19.08 7.30 -18.40
CA ILE A 831 -19.76 6.11 -18.94
C ILE A 831 -21.03 6.52 -19.69
N ALA A 832 -21.79 7.48 -19.17
CA ALA A 832 -22.96 8.06 -19.81
C ALA A 832 -22.60 8.74 -21.14
N MET A 833 -21.57 9.60 -21.16
CA MET A 833 -21.13 10.25 -22.40
C MET A 833 -20.72 9.21 -23.46
N LYS A 834 -20.01 8.18 -23.04
CA LYS A 834 -19.63 7.07 -23.94
C LYS A 834 -20.84 6.27 -24.43
N ALA A 835 -21.87 6.09 -23.61
CA ALA A 835 -23.13 5.45 -23.97
C ALA A 835 -23.88 6.28 -25.03
N ILE A 836 -24.00 7.59 -24.83
CA ILE A 836 -24.57 8.54 -25.79
C ILE A 836 -23.81 8.45 -27.11
N GLY A 837 -22.48 8.59 -27.10
CA GLY A 837 -21.66 8.49 -28.31
C GLY A 837 -21.78 7.15 -29.05
N LYS A 838 -22.17 6.08 -28.35
CA LYS A 838 -22.46 4.78 -28.97
C LYS A 838 -23.82 4.78 -29.67
N LEU A 839 -24.85 5.36 -29.05
CA LEU A 839 -26.18 5.51 -29.64
C LEU A 839 -26.13 6.46 -30.85
N CYS A 840 -25.46 7.60 -30.72
CA CYS A 840 -25.32 8.61 -31.76
C CYS A 840 -24.62 8.13 -33.04
N LYS A 841 -23.83 7.06 -32.96
CA LYS A 841 -23.20 6.46 -34.13
C LYS A 841 -24.20 5.74 -35.04
N GLU A 842 -25.30 5.24 -34.48
CA GLU A 842 -26.29 4.48 -35.22
C GLU A 842 -27.32 5.44 -35.85
N ASN A 843 -27.84 5.10 -37.04
CA ASN A 843 -28.85 5.88 -37.76
C ASN A 843 -30.26 5.35 -37.47
N LEU A 844 -30.61 5.25 -36.18
CA LEU A 844 -31.82 4.56 -35.71
C LEU A 844 -32.84 5.46 -35.00
N TYR A 845 -32.47 6.71 -34.69
CA TYR A 845 -33.23 7.56 -33.75
C TYR A 845 -33.78 8.82 -34.44
N SER A 846 -34.70 9.52 -33.76
CA SER A 846 -35.29 10.77 -34.26
C SER A 846 -34.25 11.89 -34.36
N GLN A 847 -34.47 12.82 -35.29
CA GLN A 847 -33.62 14.03 -35.40
C GLN A 847 -33.54 14.81 -34.07
N ASP A 848 -34.65 14.90 -33.35
CA ASP A 848 -34.71 15.56 -32.03
C ASP A 848 -33.75 14.97 -31.00
N PHE A 849 -33.49 13.66 -31.06
CA PHE A 849 -32.53 13.01 -30.16
C PHE A 849 -31.11 13.49 -30.48
N TYR A 850 -30.72 13.44 -31.76
CA TYR A 850 -29.39 13.87 -32.17
C TYR A 850 -29.14 15.36 -31.91
N LEU A 851 -30.16 16.21 -32.08
CA LEU A 851 -30.08 17.63 -31.78
C LEU A 851 -29.89 17.88 -30.28
N LEU A 852 -30.66 17.21 -29.42
CA LEU A 852 -30.55 17.38 -27.97
C LEU A 852 -29.18 16.92 -27.44
N GLU A 853 -28.68 15.78 -27.92
CA GLU A 853 -27.35 15.30 -27.54
C GLU A 853 -26.22 16.17 -28.12
N TYR A 854 -26.41 16.73 -29.32
CA TYR A 854 -25.49 17.71 -29.90
C TYR A 854 -25.38 18.95 -29.03
N GLU A 855 -26.51 19.57 -28.67
CA GLU A 855 -26.55 20.75 -27.79
C GLU A 855 -25.84 20.48 -26.45
N LYS A 856 -26.06 19.29 -25.89
CA LYS A 856 -25.42 18.89 -24.64
C LYS A 856 -23.91 18.71 -24.77
N MET A 857 -23.42 18.03 -25.80
CA MET A 857 -21.99 17.91 -26.07
C MET A 857 -21.34 19.28 -26.33
N VAL A 858 -22.01 20.16 -27.09
CA VAL A 858 -21.56 21.53 -27.34
C VAL A 858 -21.46 22.34 -26.03
N SER A 859 -22.43 22.20 -25.13
CA SER A 859 -22.42 22.88 -23.84
C SER A 859 -21.20 22.49 -22.98
N ILE A 860 -20.85 21.20 -22.97
CA ILE A 860 -19.67 20.67 -22.26
C ILE A 860 -18.39 21.17 -22.93
N LEU A 861 -18.32 21.09 -24.27
CA LEU A 861 -17.15 21.55 -25.04
C LEU A 861 -16.96 23.07 -24.96
N ASN A 862 -17.98 23.87 -24.68
CA ASN A 862 -17.83 25.32 -24.52
C ASN A 862 -17.29 25.73 -23.14
N ASN A 863 -17.49 24.90 -22.11
CA ASN A 863 -17.06 25.18 -20.74
C ASN A 863 -15.66 24.59 -20.42
N LYS A 864 -14.71 24.63 -21.35
CA LYS A 864 -13.38 23.97 -21.20
C LYS A 864 -12.57 24.43 -19.99
N ASN A 865 -12.79 25.65 -19.51
CA ASN A 865 -12.05 26.25 -18.40
C ASN A 865 -12.45 25.71 -17.02
N SER A 866 -13.55 24.97 -16.89
CA SER A 866 -13.95 24.35 -15.61
C SER A 866 -13.28 23.00 -15.35
N PHE A 867 -12.38 22.55 -16.23
CA PHE A 867 -11.80 21.22 -16.20
C PHE A 867 -10.32 21.24 -15.74
N GLU A 868 -10.05 21.59 -14.47
CA GLU A 868 -8.70 21.52 -13.89
C GLU A 868 -8.45 20.09 -13.31
N ASN A 869 -7.55 19.36 -13.98
CA ASN A 869 -6.94 18.06 -13.64
C ASN A 869 -7.80 16.78 -13.53
N ASP A 870 -8.95 16.72 -12.85
CA ASP A 870 -9.66 15.44 -12.64
C ASP A 870 -10.77 15.12 -13.67
N SER A 871 -11.16 16.11 -14.48
CA SER A 871 -12.29 16.04 -15.42
C SER A 871 -11.88 15.98 -16.90
N LEU A 872 -10.57 15.88 -17.19
CA LEU A 872 -10.02 15.70 -18.54
C LEU A 872 -10.55 14.42 -19.24
N ILE A 873 -10.92 13.39 -18.48
CA ILE A 873 -11.40 12.10 -19.04
C ILE A 873 -12.81 12.23 -19.61
N LEU A 874 -13.72 12.96 -18.94
CA LEU A 874 -15.06 13.24 -19.49
C LEU A 874 -14.95 14.10 -20.74
N LEU A 875 -14.10 15.12 -20.73
CA LEU A 875 -13.84 15.95 -21.90
C LEU A 875 -13.33 15.10 -23.08
N ASN A 876 -12.40 14.18 -22.83
CA ASN A 876 -11.92 13.24 -23.85
C ASN A 876 -13.03 12.36 -24.44
N GLU A 877 -13.85 11.71 -23.60
CA GLU A 877 -14.95 10.87 -24.09
C GLU A 877 -16.05 11.72 -24.76
N THR A 878 -16.21 12.99 -24.38
CA THR A 878 -17.09 13.96 -25.08
C THR A 878 -16.57 14.25 -26.48
N ILE A 879 -15.28 14.56 -26.65
CA ILE A 879 -14.67 14.80 -27.97
C ILE A 879 -14.82 13.57 -28.89
N ILE A 880 -14.59 12.37 -28.34
CA ILE A 880 -14.75 11.12 -29.08
C ILE A 880 -16.22 10.91 -29.50
N SER A 881 -17.16 11.17 -28.60
CA SER A 881 -18.60 10.98 -28.84
C SER A 881 -19.15 12.02 -29.82
N PHE A 882 -18.71 13.26 -29.71
CA PHE A 882 -19.01 14.37 -30.61
C PHE A 882 -18.51 14.08 -32.04
N THR A 883 -17.28 13.57 -32.16
CA THR A 883 -16.74 13.10 -33.46
C THR A 883 -17.65 12.04 -34.09
N LYS A 884 -18.09 11.04 -33.33
CA LYS A 884 -18.97 9.97 -33.86
C LYS A 884 -20.32 10.52 -34.33
N LEU A 885 -20.89 11.45 -33.57
CA LEU A 885 -22.17 12.09 -33.87
C LEU A 885 -22.07 12.87 -35.19
N ILE A 886 -21.09 13.77 -35.32
CA ILE A 886 -20.91 14.57 -36.53
C ILE A 886 -20.56 13.68 -37.73
N GLN A 887 -19.68 12.69 -37.55
CA GLN A 887 -19.30 11.78 -38.64
C GLN A 887 -20.53 11.05 -39.21
N SER A 888 -21.49 10.70 -38.37
CA SER A 888 -22.66 9.91 -38.78
C SER A 888 -23.83 10.79 -39.24
N HIS A 889 -23.95 12.02 -38.70
CA HIS A 889 -25.12 12.89 -38.84
C HIS A 889 -24.79 14.34 -39.23
N HIS A 890 -23.70 14.57 -39.96
CA HIS A 890 -23.24 15.91 -40.35
C HIS A 890 -24.30 16.79 -41.03
N ASP A 891 -25.27 16.20 -41.74
CA ASP A 891 -26.34 16.94 -42.41
C ASP A 891 -27.33 17.63 -41.45
N LEU A 892 -27.33 17.24 -40.17
CA LEU A 892 -28.26 17.77 -39.15
C LEU A 892 -27.71 18.99 -38.41
N PHE A 893 -26.42 19.32 -38.56
CA PHE A 893 -25.74 20.31 -37.73
C PHE A 893 -25.06 21.40 -38.56
N ASP A 894 -24.83 22.54 -37.94
CA ASP A 894 -23.94 23.54 -38.52
C ASP A 894 -22.50 23.01 -38.49
N MET A 895 -22.03 22.60 -39.67
CA MET A 895 -20.70 22.02 -39.83
C MET A 895 -19.58 23.01 -39.54
N ASN A 896 -19.78 24.32 -39.72
CA ASN A 896 -18.76 25.32 -39.41
C ASN A 896 -18.57 25.43 -37.89
N ILE A 897 -19.67 25.49 -37.13
CA ILE A 897 -19.61 25.49 -35.66
C ILE A 897 -19.00 24.19 -35.14
N SER A 898 -19.44 23.06 -35.71
CA SER A 898 -19.00 21.72 -35.31
C SER A 898 -17.51 21.47 -35.56
N ILE A 899 -17.02 21.86 -36.75
CA ILE A 899 -15.59 21.80 -37.10
C ILE A 899 -14.79 22.69 -36.14
N LYS A 900 -15.24 23.92 -35.91
CA LYS A 900 -14.56 24.84 -34.98
C LYS A 900 -14.40 24.25 -33.59
N LEU A 901 -15.51 23.79 -32.99
CA LEU A 901 -15.49 23.20 -31.65
C LEU A 901 -14.63 21.94 -31.57
N LEU A 902 -14.66 21.10 -32.60
CA LEU A 902 -13.82 19.89 -32.65
C LEU A 902 -12.33 20.26 -32.61
N PHE A 903 -11.88 21.11 -33.55
CA PHE A 903 -10.46 21.49 -33.64
C PHE A 903 -9.98 22.27 -32.43
N ASP A 904 -10.80 23.16 -31.87
CA ASP A 904 -10.49 23.88 -30.62
C ASP A 904 -10.32 22.91 -29.43
N SER A 905 -10.85 21.68 -29.52
CA SER A 905 -10.81 20.69 -28.42
C SER A 905 -9.76 19.60 -28.64
N VAL A 906 -9.32 19.37 -29.89
CA VAL A 906 -8.36 18.31 -30.25
C VAL A 906 -7.02 18.45 -29.51
N GLY A 907 -6.59 19.68 -29.21
CA GLY A 907 -5.38 19.93 -28.42
C GLY A 907 -5.41 19.37 -27.01
N MET A 908 -6.61 19.15 -26.45
CA MET A 908 -6.84 18.62 -25.10
C MET A 908 -6.98 17.09 -25.07
N LEU A 909 -6.92 16.42 -26.23
CA LEU A 909 -7.00 14.95 -26.30
C LEU A 909 -5.77 14.29 -25.68
N ILE A 910 -5.96 13.55 -24.60
CA ILE A 910 -4.91 12.70 -24.01
C ILE A 910 -4.56 11.57 -25.00
N SER A 911 -3.26 11.26 -25.12
CA SER A 911 -2.75 10.21 -26.01
C SER A 911 -3.21 8.81 -25.59
N HIS A 912 -4.36 8.38 -26.10
CA HIS A 912 -4.90 7.03 -25.93
C HIS A 912 -5.15 6.37 -27.29
N LYS A 913 -5.02 5.03 -27.39
CA LYS A 913 -5.39 4.26 -28.59
C LYS A 913 -6.80 4.57 -29.15
N LYS A 914 -7.71 5.07 -28.31
CA LYS A 914 -9.09 5.45 -28.69
C LYS A 914 -9.20 6.76 -29.49
N SER A 915 -8.20 7.66 -29.48
CA SER A 915 -8.27 8.93 -30.23
C SER A 915 -8.02 8.76 -31.73
N GLN A 916 -7.75 7.54 -32.19
CA GLN A 916 -7.64 7.20 -33.61
C GLN A 916 -8.87 7.65 -34.41
N ILE A 917 -10.09 7.50 -33.88
CA ILE A 917 -11.32 7.89 -34.59
C ILE A 917 -11.39 9.39 -34.88
N VAL A 918 -10.87 10.22 -33.97
CA VAL A 918 -10.84 11.69 -34.13
C VAL A 918 -9.83 12.06 -35.21
N ASN A 919 -8.64 11.46 -35.16
CA ASN A 919 -7.60 11.71 -36.16
C ASN A 919 -7.98 11.20 -37.55
N ASP A 920 -8.63 10.04 -37.64
CA ASP A 920 -9.14 9.49 -38.91
C ASP A 920 -10.25 10.38 -39.49
N PHE A 921 -11.10 10.97 -38.65
CA PHE A 921 -12.10 11.94 -39.09
C PHE A 921 -11.48 13.26 -39.57
N ILE A 922 -10.49 13.80 -38.85
CA ILE A 922 -9.72 14.99 -39.28
C ILE A 922 -9.04 14.73 -40.63
N ALA A 923 -8.41 13.57 -40.81
CA ALA A 923 -7.81 13.19 -42.08
C ALA A 923 -8.86 13.15 -43.21
N THR A 924 -10.06 12.63 -42.93
CA THR A 924 -11.18 12.63 -43.88
C THR A 924 -11.62 14.06 -44.25
N LEU A 925 -11.72 14.96 -43.26
CA LEU A 925 -12.06 16.37 -43.50
C LEU A 925 -10.98 17.08 -44.34
N LEU A 926 -9.70 16.80 -44.09
CA LEU A 926 -8.60 17.36 -44.87
C LEU A 926 -8.57 16.89 -46.32
N VAL A 927 -9.05 15.68 -46.61
CA VAL A 927 -9.14 15.18 -47.99
C VAL A 927 -10.37 15.73 -48.71
N ASN A 928 -11.52 15.78 -48.02
CA ASN A 928 -12.80 16.03 -48.69
C ASN A 928 -13.29 17.48 -48.59
N LYS A 929 -12.86 18.24 -47.56
CA LYS A 929 -13.41 19.55 -47.17
C LYS A 929 -12.32 20.55 -46.77
N THR A 930 -11.13 20.47 -47.38
CA THR A 930 -9.96 21.27 -46.99
C THR A 930 -10.23 22.77 -46.98
N SER A 931 -10.92 23.30 -48.00
CA SER A 931 -11.24 24.73 -48.12
C SER A 931 -12.16 25.21 -47.00
N GLU A 932 -13.19 24.43 -46.66
CA GLU A 932 -14.12 24.73 -45.57
C GLU A 932 -13.40 24.71 -44.21
N VAL A 933 -12.54 23.72 -43.97
CA VAL A 933 -11.75 23.64 -42.72
C VAL A 933 -10.80 24.82 -42.59
N LEU A 934 -10.13 25.22 -43.68
CA LEU A 934 -9.23 26.37 -43.68
C LEU A 934 -9.94 27.70 -43.41
N GLU A 935 -11.15 27.87 -43.93
CA GLU A 935 -11.99 29.05 -43.69
C GLU A 935 -12.41 29.16 -42.22
N VAL A 936 -12.76 28.03 -41.59
CA VAL A 936 -13.30 28.00 -40.23
C VAL A 936 -12.21 28.07 -39.14
N ILE A 937 -11.11 27.33 -39.31
CA ILE A 937 -10.06 27.16 -38.28
C ILE A 937 -8.93 28.18 -38.45
N GLY A 938 -8.74 28.66 -39.68
CA GLY A 938 -7.57 29.43 -40.07
C GLY A 938 -6.34 28.54 -40.31
N VAL A 939 -5.51 29.00 -41.23
CA VAL A 939 -4.32 28.28 -41.71
C VAL A 939 -3.34 27.93 -40.59
N SER A 940 -3.00 28.90 -39.74
CA SER A 940 -2.00 28.73 -38.67
C SER A 940 -2.41 27.65 -37.66
N SER A 941 -3.64 27.72 -37.15
CA SER A 941 -4.18 26.77 -36.18
C SER A 941 -4.27 25.36 -36.75
N LEU A 942 -4.71 25.23 -38.02
CA LEU A 942 -4.80 23.93 -38.68
C LEU A 942 -3.42 23.27 -38.83
N ILE A 943 -2.41 24.03 -39.25
CA ILE A 943 -1.04 23.51 -39.41
C ILE A 943 -0.48 23.07 -38.06
N LYS A 944 -0.63 23.86 -36.99
CA LYS A 944 -0.20 23.48 -35.64
C LYS A 944 -0.85 22.18 -35.18
N ILE A 945 -2.16 22.05 -35.35
CA ILE A 945 -2.91 20.86 -34.95
C ILE A 945 -2.42 19.65 -35.76
N VAL A 946 -2.37 19.72 -37.09
CA VAL A 946 -1.92 18.59 -37.92
C VAL A 946 -0.48 18.17 -37.60
N LEU A 947 0.42 19.14 -37.46
CA LEU A 947 1.82 18.90 -37.15
C LEU A 947 1.98 18.26 -35.76
N SER A 948 1.17 18.66 -34.78
CA SER A 948 1.20 18.10 -33.42
C SER A 948 0.79 16.62 -33.38
N GLN A 949 -0.06 16.16 -34.31
CA GLN A 949 -0.56 14.77 -34.35
C GLN A 949 0.37 13.80 -35.11
N ILE A 950 1.19 14.28 -36.04
CA ILE A 950 2.07 13.40 -36.84
C ILE A 950 3.03 12.59 -35.95
N ASN A 951 3.12 11.28 -36.23
CA ASN A 951 3.92 10.27 -35.52
C ASN A 951 3.48 10.00 -34.07
N ARG A 952 2.30 10.45 -33.63
CA ARG A 952 1.72 10.00 -32.35
C ARG A 952 1.24 8.55 -32.48
N GLU A 953 1.42 7.74 -31.43
CA GLU A 953 0.97 6.33 -31.39
C GLU A 953 -0.54 6.16 -31.63
N SER A 954 -1.33 7.19 -31.32
CA SER A 954 -2.77 7.19 -31.46
C SER A 954 -3.29 7.54 -32.86
N VAL A 955 -2.40 7.75 -33.84
CA VAL A 955 -2.75 8.09 -35.22
C VAL A 955 -2.47 6.90 -36.14
N SER A 956 -3.46 6.50 -36.94
CA SER A 956 -3.29 5.41 -37.91
C SER A 956 -2.20 5.73 -38.95
N GLN A 957 -1.54 4.72 -39.51
CA GLN A 957 -0.54 4.94 -40.56
C GLN A 957 -1.12 5.73 -41.75
N LYS A 958 -2.35 5.40 -42.15
CA LYS A 958 -3.08 6.10 -43.22
C LYS A 958 -3.32 7.59 -42.91
N SER A 959 -3.78 7.92 -41.70
CA SER A 959 -4.02 9.31 -41.30
C SER A 959 -2.71 10.10 -41.18
N ASN A 960 -1.64 9.46 -40.70
CA ASN A 960 -0.29 10.05 -40.69
C ASN A 960 0.20 10.40 -42.10
N GLU A 961 -0.05 9.54 -43.10
CA GLU A 961 0.30 9.83 -44.49
C GLU A 961 -0.51 11.00 -45.06
N ILE A 962 -1.83 11.03 -44.81
CA ILE A 962 -2.70 12.14 -45.24
C ILE A 962 -2.23 13.46 -44.63
N PHE A 963 -1.88 13.48 -43.34
CA PHE A 963 -1.36 14.67 -42.66
C PHE A 963 -0.05 15.16 -43.27
N LYS A 964 0.89 14.25 -43.57
CA LYS A 964 2.16 14.60 -44.25
C LYS A 964 1.91 15.13 -45.65
N GLN A 965 1.05 14.47 -46.44
CA GLN A 965 0.72 14.89 -47.80
C GLN A 965 0.04 16.26 -47.82
N PHE A 966 -0.89 16.52 -46.89
CA PHE A 966 -1.51 17.81 -46.73
C PHE A 966 -0.47 18.91 -46.49
N LEU A 967 0.46 18.72 -45.55
CA LEU A 967 1.53 19.71 -45.28
C LEU A 967 2.44 19.92 -46.50
N ILE A 968 2.87 18.85 -47.18
CA ILE A 968 3.70 18.95 -48.38
C ILE A 968 2.96 19.75 -49.46
N GLN A 969 1.71 19.41 -49.76
CA GLN A 969 0.91 20.12 -50.77
C GLN A 969 0.61 21.57 -50.38
N PHE A 970 0.44 21.84 -49.10
CA PHE A 970 0.18 23.18 -48.59
C PHE A 970 1.39 24.09 -48.83
N PHE A 971 2.60 23.66 -48.44
CA PHE A 971 3.80 24.49 -48.56
C PHE A 971 4.37 24.55 -49.98
N THR A 972 4.24 23.49 -50.79
CA THR A 972 4.69 23.48 -52.20
C THR A 972 3.88 24.42 -53.11
N LYS A 973 2.70 24.90 -52.67
CA LYS A 973 1.87 25.88 -53.40
C LYS A 973 2.26 27.35 -53.14
N GLY A 974 3.37 27.63 -52.45
CA GLY A 974 3.86 28.99 -52.21
C GLY A 974 3.09 29.74 -51.12
N ASN A 975 2.47 29.01 -50.19
CA ASN A 975 1.80 29.56 -49.01
C ASN A 975 2.81 30.09 -47.97
N PRO A 976 2.42 31.01 -47.06
CA PRO A 976 3.31 31.77 -46.19
C PRO A 976 4.30 30.92 -45.37
N VAL A 977 5.50 31.49 -45.16
CA VAL A 977 6.67 30.84 -44.56
C VAL A 977 6.36 30.44 -43.09
N PRO A 978 6.91 29.32 -42.57
CA PRO A 978 6.63 28.83 -41.20
C PRO A 978 6.68 29.87 -40.06
N GLN A 979 7.50 30.92 -40.21
CA GLN A 979 7.64 32.02 -39.24
C GLN A 979 6.44 32.98 -39.24
N GLU A 980 5.78 33.19 -40.38
CA GLU A 980 4.57 34.01 -40.51
C GLU A 980 3.33 33.32 -39.91
N LEU A 981 3.41 32.01 -39.72
CA LEU A 981 2.37 31.18 -39.12
C LEU A 981 2.47 31.09 -37.59
N GLY A 982 3.46 31.76 -36.97
CA GLY A 982 3.67 31.76 -35.53
C GLY A 982 3.97 30.36 -34.96
N LEU A 983 4.68 29.52 -35.72
CA LEU A 983 5.14 28.21 -35.29
C LEU A 983 6.35 28.35 -34.35
N THR A 984 6.41 27.50 -33.33
CA THR A 984 7.59 27.39 -32.45
C THR A 984 8.77 26.77 -33.17
N GLU A 985 9.99 27.00 -32.69
CA GLU A 985 11.21 26.43 -33.29
C GLU A 985 11.16 24.89 -33.40
N ARG A 986 10.59 24.22 -32.40
CA ARG A 986 10.37 22.77 -32.42
C ARG A 986 9.41 22.33 -33.53
N GLU A 987 8.35 23.11 -33.78
CA GLU A 987 7.38 22.85 -34.83
C GLU A 987 7.98 23.08 -36.23
N VAL A 988 8.81 24.11 -36.38
CA VAL A 988 9.55 24.38 -37.61
C VAL A 988 10.50 23.24 -37.93
N ASN A 989 11.27 22.75 -36.95
CA ASN A 989 12.19 21.62 -37.14
C ASN A 989 11.44 20.33 -37.52
N LYS A 990 10.29 20.07 -36.89
CA LYS A 990 9.43 18.92 -37.23
C LYS A 990 8.87 19.05 -38.65
N LEU A 991 8.44 20.24 -39.06
CA LEU A 991 7.94 20.51 -40.41
C LEU A 991 9.04 20.30 -41.46
N GLN A 992 10.25 20.80 -41.21
CA GLN A 992 11.42 20.59 -42.09
C GLN A 992 11.74 19.11 -42.27
N SER A 993 11.66 18.31 -41.21
CA SER A 993 11.86 16.86 -41.30
C SER A 993 10.82 16.14 -42.18
N ILE A 994 9.62 16.72 -42.33
CA ILE A 994 8.51 16.17 -43.13
C ILE A 994 8.62 16.61 -44.60
N LEU A 995 8.97 17.88 -44.84
CA LEU A 995 9.12 18.44 -46.19
C LEU A 995 10.40 17.95 -46.88
N GLY A 996 11.41 17.49 -46.13
CA GLY A 996 12.74 17.20 -46.65
C GLY A 996 13.45 18.48 -47.12
N ASN A 997 14.65 18.36 -47.70
CA ASN A 997 15.42 19.52 -48.23
C ASN A 997 14.79 20.15 -49.51
N GLN A 998 13.47 20.13 -49.64
CA GLN A 998 12.76 20.83 -50.71
C GLN A 998 12.49 22.26 -50.23
N GLN A 999 13.12 23.21 -50.91
CA GLN A 999 13.21 24.64 -50.59
C GLN A 999 11.86 25.32 -50.41
#